data_AF-A0A520X4B0-F1
#
_entry.id   AF-A0A520X4B0-F1
#
_cell.length_a   1.000
_cell.length_b   1.000
_cell.length_c   1.000
_cell.angle_alpha   90.00
_cell.angle_beta   90.00
_cell.angle_gamma   90.00
#
_symmetry.space_group_name_H-M   'P 1'
#
loop_
_entity.id
_entity.type
_entity.pdbx_description
1 polymer ?
#
loop_
_entity_poly.entity_id
_entity_poly.type
_entity_poly.pdbx_seq_one_letter_code
_entity_poly.pdbx_strand_id
1 'polypeptide(L)'
;MVRGFVFWFAAVVTGLATAVAIVVALAPAGMPAATSAVANPATVTIRGELDGRRDRLDFVGVSVAINGVGLPISANGSFDGDIALAPYYRVDITGDPVFAMVQTFGNEELRDDSCTCLSIPPIELVAKRPGRIELFFGGDSMAGRRYFHTGQRNRSVLKHDNLDADLDRLFDHVRPYIATSDFASINLESVVAESEPGPPAPKKYLFFSPPQLPAALRRAGIDHVSLGNNHTADYRDAGMKTTIDALVDAGIRFSGGGMNVAQAEQAARVKVGNTRLALFGFVGWRGDWSPNQIARADKAGAAWGTNSAIDRVTRRELAAGHVPIMEYHGNMEYMDRPSDLSLPRFRRAVDLGSPLVIGHHPHVTQGLEIYKGSLIAHSLGNFLFGQDHPHTHSTFALKVWIENGRFLRAEPIPLQILDYRPVPAVGGMREAVLRRLFWLSEEMGTNLKLSGGHAAVWRENRKAGSSACTEPGEFTLARFAPHCGDRASEYGRNLIPRGDFTNVQMGVARDRYWKAQNARLSIRTARDGTGVLELSPLAAHKSFHLMSASYLRDIYATRFTFKARVKLPFDAEVELLTRDKPPEGSPPARAVLGESVATRQLRGSGDWQDVRFDFWLPPAESPRLPPGPEGAAHPFRPILRIQYIGKRLGDDEIARISDIALIEWPPEDIQDDRGIRWWWTHARPLPGRALARN
;
A
#
# COMPACT_ATOMS: atom_id res chain seq x y z
N MET A 1 -60.54 -15.49 2.17
CA MET A 1 -61.41 -16.57 1.68
C MET A 1 -60.49 -17.72 1.27
N VAL A 2 -60.11 -18.61 2.20
CA VAL A 2 -60.80 -19.87 2.57
C VAL A 2 -60.61 -20.95 1.48
N ARG A 3 -59.56 -21.79 1.66
CA ARG A 3 -59.58 -23.29 1.82
C ARG A 3 -59.48 -24.04 0.48
N GLY A 4 -58.73 -25.14 0.31
CA GLY A 4 -57.90 -25.96 1.20
C GLY A 4 -57.82 -27.42 0.68
N PHE A 5 -56.75 -28.14 1.04
CA PHE A 5 -56.66 -29.61 1.25
C PHE A 5 -56.77 -30.58 0.02
N VAL A 6 -56.16 -31.77 -0.12
CA VAL A 6 -55.08 -32.57 0.56
C VAL A 6 -54.89 -33.91 -0.23
N PHE A 7 -53.64 -34.42 -0.31
CA PHE A 7 -53.12 -35.82 -0.33
C PHE A 7 -53.57 -37.01 -1.27
N TRP A 8 -52.52 -37.63 -1.86
CA TRP A 8 -52.07 -39.06 -1.91
C TRP A 8 -52.80 -40.23 -2.65
N PHE A 9 -52.00 -40.84 -3.55
CA PHE A 9 -51.63 -42.28 -3.73
C PHE A 9 -52.49 -43.35 -4.46
N ALA A 10 -51.75 -44.09 -5.31
CA ALA A 10 -51.87 -45.51 -5.75
C ALA A 10 -53.08 -45.90 -6.63
N ALA A 11 -53.04 -46.86 -7.55
CA ALA A 11 -52.10 -47.79 -8.21
C ALA A 11 -52.94 -48.47 -9.35
N VAL A 12 -52.48 -49.10 -10.45
CA VAL A 12 -51.95 -50.48 -10.61
C VAL A 12 -52.01 -50.77 -12.14
N VAL A 13 -50.86 -51.12 -12.71
CA VAL A 13 -50.51 -52.25 -13.62
C VAL A 13 -51.55 -52.83 -14.62
N THR A 14 -51.16 -52.88 -15.91
CA THR A 14 -51.05 -54.03 -16.86
C THR A 14 -51.28 -53.53 -18.31
N GLY A 15 -50.62 -54.00 -19.37
CA GLY A 15 -49.77 -55.18 -19.53
C GLY A 15 -48.77 -55.06 -20.70
N LEU A 16 -47.91 -56.08 -20.74
CA LEU A 16 -46.73 -56.27 -21.57
C LEU A 16 -47.01 -56.45 -23.07
N ALA A 17 -46.03 -56.05 -23.90
CA ALA A 17 -45.55 -56.89 -25.01
C ALA A 17 -44.10 -56.53 -25.42
N THR A 18 -43.21 -57.52 -25.30
CA THR A 18 -42.02 -57.82 -26.15
C THR A 18 -40.96 -56.74 -26.45
N ALA A 19 -39.79 -56.88 -25.82
CA ALA A 19 -38.49 -57.06 -26.49
C ALA A 19 -37.39 -57.39 -25.46
N VAL A 20 -36.83 -58.59 -25.53
CA VAL A 20 -35.58 -58.95 -24.83
C VAL A 20 -34.44 -58.71 -25.81
N ALA A 21 -33.51 -57.82 -25.46
CA ALA A 21 -32.20 -57.76 -26.09
C ALA A 21 -31.13 -57.52 -25.02
N ILE A 22 -30.27 -58.52 -24.92
CA ILE A 22 -29.03 -58.59 -24.15
C ILE A 22 -28.09 -57.46 -24.62
N VAL A 23 -27.59 -56.64 -23.70
CA VAL A 23 -26.39 -55.83 -23.96
C VAL A 23 -25.23 -56.41 -23.17
N VAL A 24 -24.40 -57.13 -23.91
CA VAL A 24 -23.05 -57.56 -23.54
C VAL A 24 -22.16 -56.33 -23.43
N ALA A 25 -21.37 -56.28 -22.36
CA ALA A 25 -20.27 -55.34 -22.21
C ALA A 25 -19.21 -55.60 -23.28
N LEU A 26 -19.01 -54.64 -24.18
CA LEU A 26 -17.86 -54.57 -25.09
C LEU A 26 -17.25 -53.17 -24.99
N ALA A 27 -15.99 -53.14 -24.56
CA ALA A 27 -15.14 -51.96 -24.55
C ALA A 27 -14.83 -51.49 -25.99
N PRO A 28 -14.70 -50.19 -26.26
CA PRO A 28 -14.01 -49.71 -27.45
C PRO A 28 -12.50 -49.61 -27.17
N ALA A 29 -11.74 -49.96 -28.21
CA ALA A 29 -10.30 -50.12 -28.28
C ALA A 29 -9.48 -48.89 -27.85
N GLY A 30 -8.27 -49.17 -27.39
CA GLY A 30 -7.33 -48.22 -26.83
C GLY A 30 -6.94 -47.09 -27.78
N MET A 31 -6.98 -45.88 -27.24
CA MET A 31 -6.04 -44.82 -27.63
C MET A 31 -4.82 -44.92 -26.73
N PRO A 32 -3.60 -44.66 -27.24
CA PRO A 32 -2.41 -44.72 -26.42
C PRO A 32 -2.60 -43.77 -25.24
N ALA A 33 -2.26 -44.25 -24.04
CA ALA A 33 -2.07 -43.38 -22.90
C ALA A 33 -1.03 -42.34 -23.32
N ALA A 34 -1.50 -41.15 -23.73
CA ALA A 34 -0.71 -39.96 -23.57
C ALA A 34 -0.56 -39.84 -22.05
N THR A 35 0.51 -40.42 -21.53
CA THR A 35 1.20 -39.82 -20.41
C THR A 35 1.49 -38.40 -20.85
N SER A 36 0.54 -37.49 -20.66
CA SER A 36 0.90 -36.12 -20.41
C SER A 36 1.78 -36.24 -19.19
N ALA A 37 3.09 -36.24 -19.40
CA ALA A 37 4.00 -35.80 -18.38
C ALA A 37 3.36 -34.51 -17.87
N VAL A 38 2.76 -34.58 -16.68
CA VAL A 38 2.47 -33.36 -15.93
C VAL A 38 3.84 -32.74 -15.86
N ALA A 39 4.09 -31.74 -16.71
CA ALA A 39 5.35 -31.04 -16.69
C ALA A 39 5.50 -30.61 -15.24
N ASN A 40 6.50 -31.18 -14.55
CA ASN A 40 6.80 -30.79 -13.19
C ASN A 40 6.77 -29.26 -13.18
N PRO A 41 5.92 -28.62 -12.37
CA PRO A 41 5.88 -27.17 -12.35
C PRO A 41 7.32 -26.73 -12.09
N ALA A 42 7.86 -25.93 -13.01
CA ALA A 42 9.23 -25.43 -12.87
C ALA A 42 9.37 -24.85 -11.46
N THR A 43 10.37 -25.34 -10.73
CA THR A 43 10.68 -24.92 -9.37
C THR A 43 11.82 -23.92 -9.39
N VAL A 44 11.92 -23.14 -8.32
CA VAL A 44 13.09 -22.31 -8.02
C VAL A 44 13.54 -22.60 -6.60
N THR A 45 14.84 -22.75 -6.40
CA THR A 45 15.41 -22.85 -5.06
C THR A 45 15.34 -21.49 -4.40
N ILE A 46 14.70 -21.43 -3.23
CA ILE A 46 14.65 -20.23 -2.39
C ILE A 46 15.45 -20.51 -1.13
N ARG A 47 16.35 -19.60 -0.77
CA ARG A 47 17.18 -19.65 0.43
C ARG A 47 16.89 -18.45 1.32
N GLY A 48 17.02 -18.60 2.62
CA GLY A 48 16.89 -17.50 3.56
C GLY A 48 17.52 -17.81 4.91
N GLU A 49 17.49 -16.81 5.78
CA GLU A 49 18.06 -16.88 7.12
C GLU A 49 17.11 -16.25 8.15
N LEU A 50 17.01 -16.85 9.33
CA LEU A 50 16.36 -16.28 10.50
C LEU A 50 17.41 -15.65 11.42
N ASP A 51 17.18 -14.41 11.85
CA ASP A 51 18.04 -13.73 12.82
C ASP A 51 17.43 -13.76 14.23
N GLY A 52 17.98 -14.63 15.08
CA GLY A 52 17.61 -14.79 16.47
C GLY A 52 18.47 -14.03 17.47
N ARG A 53 19.47 -13.26 17.03
CA ARG A 53 20.57 -12.77 17.89
C ARG A 53 20.10 -11.84 19.01
N ARG A 54 19.12 -10.96 18.73
CA ARG A 54 18.59 -10.01 19.72
C ARG A 54 18.02 -10.70 20.95
N ASP A 55 17.26 -11.77 20.73
CA ASP A 55 16.58 -12.50 21.80
C ASP A 55 17.28 -13.80 22.21
N ARG A 56 18.44 -14.11 21.60
CA ARG A 56 19.23 -15.33 21.84
C ARG A 56 18.41 -16.61 21.59
N LEU A 57 17.80 -16.70 20.41
CA LEU A 57 17.02 -17.86 19.98
C LEU A 57 17.92 -18.98 19.43
N ASP A 58 17.53 -20.24 19.65
CA ASP A 58 18.16 -21.46 19.11
C ASP A 58 17.32 -22.13 18.00
N PHE A 59 16.24 -21.45 17.57
CA PHE A 59 15.28 -21.87 16.54
C PHE A 59 14.52 -23.18 16.83
N VAL A 60 14.67 -23.78 18.00
CA VAL A 60 13.90 -24.98 18.40
C VAL A 60 12.42 -24.61 18.53
N GLY A 61 11.55 -25.38 17.86
CA GLY A 61 10.10 -25.14 17.85
C GLY A 61 9.63 -24.09 16.84
N VAL A 62 10.56 -23.41 16.16
CA VAL A 62 10.24 -22.49 15.06
C VAL A 62 10.01 -23.27 13.78
N SER A 63 9.03 -22.84 12.98
CA SER A 63 8.72 -23.41 11.67
C SER A 63 8.68 -22.32 10.61
N VAL A 64 9.24 -22.61 9.43
CA VAL A 64 9.20 -21.74 8.24
C VAL A 64 8.43 -22.46 7.15
N ALA A 65 7.51 -21.77 6.49
CA ALA A 65 6.86 -22.24 5.28
C ALA A 65 6.89 -21.17 4.19
N ILE A 66 7.16 -21.56 2.94
CA ILE A 66 7.08 -20.69 1.77
C ILE A 66 5.92 -21.15 0.89
N ASN A 67 4.93 -20.28 0.68
CA ASN A 67 3.69 -20.61 -0.03
C ASN A 67 3.03 -21.91 0.48
N GLY A 68 3.13 -22.17 1.78
CA GLY A 68 2.60 -23.37 2.43
C GLY A 68 3.51 -24.60 2.41
N VAL A 69 4.67 -24.53 1.74
CA VAL A 69 5.69 -25.61 1.77
C VAL A 69 6.58 -25.41 2.98
N GLY A 70 6.51 -26.33 3.95
CA GLY A 70 7.36 -26.30 5.14
C GLY A 70 8.82 -26.61 4.82
N LEU A 71 9.75 -25.84 5.38
CA LEU A 71 11.19 -25.96 5.15
C LEU A 71 11.95 -26.29 6.44
N PRO A 72 12.99 -27.15 6.37
CA PRO A 72 13.85 -27.40 7.51
C PRO A 72 14.69 -26.15 7.85
N ILE A 73 14.94 -25.94 9.13
CA ILE A 73 15.75 -24.85 9.65
C ILE A 73 17.03 -25.45 10.24
N SER A 74 18.18 -24.94 9.80
CA SER A 74 19.48 -25.31 10.33
C SER A 74 19.77 -24.63 11.66
N ALA A 75 20.75 -25.12 12.42
CA ALA A 75 21.09 -24.56 13.75
C ALA A 75 21.55 -23.08 13.71
N ASN A 76 22.07 -22.61 12.57
CA ASN A 76 22.43 -21.22 12.34
C ASN A 76 21.25 -20.35 11.83
N GLY A 77 20.04 -20.91 11.72
CA GLY A 77 18.85 -20.21 11.24
C GLY A 77 18.66 -20.23 9.72
N SER A 78 19.54 -20.86 8.94
CA SER A 78 19.36 -20.95 7.49
C SER A 78 18.28 -21.96 7.10
N PHE A 79 17.50 -21.64 6.09
CA PHE A 79 16.50 -22.52 5.48
C PHE A 79 16.56 -22.41 3.96
N ASP A 80 16.27 -23.51 3.27
CA ASP A 80 16.16 -23.53 1.82
C ASP A 80 15.24 -24.64 1.33
N GLY A 81 14.74 -24.49 0.11
CA GLY A 81 13.99 -25.52 -0.56
C GLY A 81 13.54 -25.13 -1.96
N ASP A 82 13.15 -26.14 -2.75
CA ASP A 82 12.62 -25.95 -4.08
C ASP A 82 11.11 -25.65 -4.02
N ILE A 83 10.75 -24.44 -4.44
CA ILE A 83 9.38 -23.94 -4.41
C ILE A 83 8.87 -23.83 -5.84
N ALA A 84 7.60 -24.19 -6.08
CA ALA A 84 6.98 -23.97 -7.38
C ALA A 84 7.04 -22.48 -7.76
N LEU A 85 7.45 -22.19 -9.01
CA LEU A 85 7.49 -20.82 -9.50
C LEU A 85 6.14 -20.15 -9.31
N ALA A 86 6.16 -18.99 -8.65
CA ALA A 86 4.97 -18.20 -8.36
C ALA A 86 5.26 -16.71 -8.57
N PRO A 87 4.23 -15.89 -8.85
CA PRO A 87 4.41 -14.45 -9.01
C PRO A 87 4.98 -13.75 -7.76
N TYR A 88 4.72 -14.31 -6.58
CA TYR A 88 5.24 -13.88 -5.30
C TYR A 88 5.36 -15.07 -4.34
N TYR A 89 6.20 -14.90 -3.32
CA TYR A 89 6.41 -15.90 -2.27
C TYR A 89 6.06 -15.32 -0.91
N ARG A 90 5.10 -15.93 -0.22
CA ARG A 90 4.79 -15.62 1.17
C ARG A 90 5.59 -16.56 2.07
N VAL A 91 6.36 -15.98 2.97
CA VAL A 91 7.05 -16.69 4.05
C VAL A 91 6.24 -16.55 5.33
N ASP A 92 5.80 -17.67 5.87
CA ASP A 92 5.14 -17.78 7.17
C ASP A 92 6.13 -18.33 8.19
N ILE A 93 6.38 -17.60 9.27
CA ILE A 93 7.23 -18.02 10.39
C ILE A 93 6.33 -18.17 11.61
N THR A 94 6.30 -19.36 12.19
CA THR A 94 5.39 -19.71 13.29
C THR A 94 6.08 -20.60 14.32
N GLY A 95 5.36 -20.94 15.39
CA GLY A 95 5.84 -21.81 16.45
C GLY A 95 6.38 -21.06 17.67
N ASP A 96 6.57 -21.79 18.76
CA ASP A 96 7.18 -21.23 19.96
C ASP A 96 8.71 -21.36 19.88
N PRO A 97 9.47 -20.38 20.41
CA PRO A 97 9.02 -19.33 21.30
C PRO A 97 8.86 -17.96 20.60
N VAL A 98 8.42 -17.87 19.34
CA VAL A 98 8.42 -16.60 18.58
C VAL A 98 7.02 -16.07 18.28
N PHE A 99 6.89 -14.75 18.12
CA PHE A 99 5.70 -14.16 17.52
C PHE A 99 5.61 -14.61 16.06
N ALA A 100 4.39 -14.89 15.60
CA ALA A 100 4.20 -15.29 14.21
C ALA A 100 4.48 -14.11 13.27
N MET A 101 5.23 -14.36 12.20
CA MET A 101 5.63 -13.34 11.25
C MET A 101 5.27 -13.79 9.84
N VAL A 102 4.88 -12.81 9.02
CA VAL A 102 4.56 -13.01 7.60
C VAL A 102 5.35 -11.99 6.81
N GLN A 103 6.02 -12.43 5.75
CA GLN A 103 6.64 -11.55 4.76
C GLN A 103 6.27 -12.04 3.36
N THR A 104 6.13 -11.13 2.39
CA THR A 104 5.80 -11.48 1.00
C THR A 104 6.87 -10.91 0.08
N PHE A 105 7.33 -11.68 -0.90
CA PHE A 105 8.44 -11.26 -1.75
C PHE A 105 8.11 -11.40 -3.23
N GLY A 106 8.58 -10.45 -4.03
CA GLY A 106 8.62 -10.56 -5.49
C GLY A 106 9.85 -11.34 -5.94
N ASN A 107 9.86 -11.82 -7.19
CA ASN A 107 10.99 -12.59 -7.72
C ASN A 107 12.23 -11.69 -7.94
N GLU A 108 12.05 -10.55 -8.61
CA GLU A 108 13.14 -9.62 -8.97
C GLU A 108 13.93 -9.12 -7.75
N GLU A 109 13.23 -8.77 -6.66
CA GLU A 109 13.87 -8.24 -5.46
C GLU A 109 14.68 -9.28 -4.67
N LEU A 110 14.48 -10.57 -4.96
CA LEU A 110 15.18 -11.69 -4.35
C LEU A 110 16.32 -12.25 -5.23
N ARG A 111 16.55 -11.70 -6.42
CA ARG A 111 17.63 -12.16 -7.28
C ARG A 111 18.98 -11.99 -6.61
N ASP A 112 19.79 -13.04 -6.70
CA ASP A 112 21.15 -13.07 -6.20
C ASP A 112 22.09 -13.49 -7.34
N ASP A 113 22.89 -12.54 -7.82
CA ASP A 113 23.81 -12.75 -8.94
C ASP A 113 24.89 -13.83 -8.66
N SER A 114 25.04 -14.26 -7.40
CA SER A 114 25.97 -15.32 -7.02
C SER A 114 25.41 -16.74 -7.17
N CYS A 115 24.11 -16.89 -7.43
CA CYS A 115 23.47 -18.20 -7.61
C CYS A 115 22.35 -18.18 -8.67
N THR A 116 21.85 -19.35 -9.03
CA THR A 116 20.61 -19.50 -9.82
C THR A 116 19.37 -19.61 -8.92
N CYS A 117 19.40 -18.96 -7.75
CA CYS A 117 18.44 -19.10 -6.67
C CYS A 117 17.84 -17.74 -6.29
N LEU A 118 16.76 -17.75 -5.49
CA LEU A 118 16.22 -16.56 -4.86
C LEU A 118 16.67 -16.49 -3.40
N SER A 119 17.15 -15.33 -2.96
CA SER A 119 17.81 -15.14 -1.66
C SER A 119 17.02 -14.15 -0.81
N ILE A 120 16.43 -14.64 0.27
CA ILE A 120 15.69 -13.86 1.26
C ILE A 120 16.69 -13.33 2.30
N PRO A 121 16.79 -12.00 2.49
CA PRO A 121 17.66 -11.44 3.52
C PRO A 121 17.25 -11.91 4.93
N PRO A 122 18.16 -11.86 5.92
CA PRO A 122 17.87 -12.28 7.27
C PRO A 122 16.61 -11.63 7.86
N ILE A 123 15.71 -12.44 8.42
CA ILE A 123 14.47 -11.99 9.07
C ILE A 123 14.67 -11.99 10.60
N GLU A 124 14.68 -10.82 11.23
CA GLU A 124 14.86 -10.70 12.69
C GLU A 124 13.59 -11.12 13.44
N LEU A 125 13.69 -12.21 14.20
CA LEU A 125 12.61 -12.76 15.00
C LEU A 125 12.38 -11.99 16.30
N VAL A 126 11.16 -12.09 16.83
CA VAL A 126 10.80 -11.64 18.19
C VAL A 126 10.40 -12.83 19.03
N ALA A 127 11.12 -13.07 20.12
CA ALA A 127 10.71 -14.05 21.12
C ALA A 127 9.45 -13.58 21.86
N LYS A 128 8.48 -14.46 22.06
CA LYS A 128 7.42 -14.34 23.07
C LYS A 128 8.07 -14.41 24.45
N ARG A 129 7.80 -13.42 25.29
CA ARG A 129 8.26 -13.35 26.68
C ARG A 129 7.15 -12.80 27.57
N PRO A 130 7.10 -13.15 28.86
CA PRO A 130 6.17 -12.53 29.79
C PRO A 130 6.26 -11.00 29.75
N GLY A 131 5.10 -10.34 29.61
CA GLY A 131 5.01 -8.88 29.55
C GLY A 131 5.30 -8.27 28.18
N ARG A 132 5.61 -9.09 27.16
CA ARG A 132 5.77 -8.66 25.76
C ARG A 132 4.51 -8.95 24.96
N ILE A 133 4.02 -7.95 24.24
CA ILE A 133 2.85 -8.03 23.35
C ILE A 133 3.18 -7.45 21.98
N GLU A 134 2.46 -7.88 20.95
CA GLU A 134 2.50 -7.36 19.59
C GLU A 134 1.20 -6.60 19.24
N LEU A 135 1.34 -5.39 18.72
CA LEU A 135 0.26 -4.54 18.25
C LEU A 135 0.38 -4.33 16.74
N PHE A 136 -0.74 -4.23 16.03
CA PHE A 136 -0.80 -3.84 14.62
C PHE A 136 -1.48 -2.48 14.45
N PHE A 137 -0.94 -1.63 13.58
CA PHE A 137 -1.54 -0.36 13.19
C PHE A 137 -1.62 -0.23 11.67
N GLY A 138 -2.81 0.08 11.16
CA GLY A 138 -3.02 0.54 9.79
C GLY A 138 -3.38 2.04 9.76
N GLY A 139 -3.08 2.70 8.64
CA GLY A 139 -3.42 4.10 8.42
C GLY A 139 -4.88 4.37 8.04
N ASP A 140 -5.08 5.41 7.23
CA ASP A 140 -6.40 5.96 6.88
C ASP A 140 -7.28 4.94 6.14
N SER A 141 -8.50 4.72 6.65
CA SER A 141 -9.38 3.64 6.21
C SER A 141 -10.83 4.09 5.98
N MET A 142 -11.39 3.72 4.82
CA MET A 142 -12.78 3.86 4.41
C MET A 142 -13.10 2.87 3.28
N ALA A 143 -14.36 2.47 3.14
CA ALA A 143 -14.82 1.56 2.08
C ALA A 143 -16.07 2.11 1.35
N GLY A 144 -16.11 3.43 1.14
CA GLY A 144 -17.19 4.15 0.48
C GLY A 144 -16.85 4.70 -0.91
N ARG A 145 -17.80 5.44 -1.48
CA ARG A 145 -17.65 6.22 -2.74
C ARG A 145 -17.13 5.40 -3.92
N ARG A 146 -15.84 5.56 -4.27
CA ARG A 146 -15.23 4.98 -5.47
C ARG A 146 -15.17 3.45 -5.44
N TYR A 147 -15.40 2.83 -4.29
CA TYR A 147 -15.49 1.37 -4.16
C TYR A 147 -16.69 0.80 -4.94
N PHE A 148 -17.81 1.52 -4.95
CA PHE A 148 -19.03 1.13 -5.68
C PHE A 148 -19.02 1.59 -7.14
N HIS A 149 -18.31 2.68 -7.44
CA HIS A 149 -18.27 3.29 -8.78
C HIS A 149 -16.85 3.71 -9.17
N THR A 150 -16.25 2.95 -10.07
CA THR A 150 -14.81 3.07 -10.37
C THR A 150 -14.54 3.81 -11.69
N GLY A 151 -15.58 4.41 -12.28
CA GLY A 151 -15.50 5.11 -13.57
C GLY A 151 -15.23 4.21 -14.78
N GLN A 152 -14.94 2.93 -14.58
CA GLN A 152 -14.78 1.90 -15.61
C GLN A 152 -15.92 0.89 -15.48
N ARG A 153 -16.68 0.64 -16.55
CA ARG A 153 -17.80 -0.32 -16.56
C ARG A 153 -17.32 -1.69 -16.04
N ASN A 154 -18.11 -2.30 -15.16
CA ASN A 154 -17.88 -3.64 -14.59
C ASN A 154 -16.61 -3.84 -13.76
N ARG A 155 -16.00 -2.77 -13.23
CA ARG A 155 -14.86 -2.88 -12.30
C ARG A 155 -15.17 -2.35 -10.90
N SER A 156 -16.40 -2.41 -10.40
CA SER A 156 -16.65 -2.03 -8.99
C SER A 156 -15.88 -2.96 -8.05
N VAL A 157 -15.32 -2.39 -6.99
CA VAL A 157 -14.60 -3.14 -5.94
C VAL A 157 -15.57 -3.82 -4.99
N LEU A 158 -16.64 -3.09 -4.65
CA LEU A 158 -17.78 -3.56 -3.86
C LEU A 158 -19.03 -3.57 -4.72
N LYS A 159 -19.81 -4.64 -4.59
CA LYS A 159 -21.14 -4.77 -5.19
C LYS A 159 -22.18 -4.96 -4.10
N HIS A 160 -23.34 -4.34 -4.28
CA HIS A 160 -24.42 -4.36 -3.29
C HIS A 160 -25.01 -5.78 -3.09
N ASP A 161 -25.03 -6.61 -4.13
CA ASP A 161 -25.57 -7.98 -4.10
C ASP A 161 -24.65 -9.00 -3.43
N ASN A 162 -23.38 -8.66 -3.17
CA ASN A 162 -22.38 -9.54 -2.55
C ASN A 162 -21.49 -8.80 -1.53
N LEU A 163 -22.07 -7.80 -0.84
CA LEU A 163 -21.31 -6.79 -0.12
C LEU A 163 -20.41 -7.36 0.99
N ASP A 164 -20.91 -8.30 1.80
CA ASP A 164 -20.12 -8.89 2.90
C ASP A 164 -18.87 -9.61 2.39
N ALA A 165 -19.03 -10.47 1.37
CA ALA A 165 -17.91 -11.18 0.78
C ALA A 165 -16.95 -10.23 0.03
N ASP A 166 -17.47 -9.16 -0.59
CA ASP A 166 -16.64 -8.15 -1.24
C ASP A 166 -15.83 -7.33 -0.22
N LEU A 167 -16.42 -7.01 0.93
CA LEU A 167 -15.75 -6.34 2.04
C LEU A 167 -14.67 -7.22 2.67
N ASP A 168 -14.94 -8.52 2.88
CA ASP A 168 -13.94 -9.46 3.39
C ASP A 168 -12.72 -9.54 2.46
N ARG A 169 -12.97 -9.60 1.14
CA ARG A 169 -11.92 -9.65 0.11
C ARG A 169 -11.06 -8.38 0.03
N LEU A 170 -11.44 -7.29 0.70
CA LEU A 170 -10.55 -6.11 0.80
C LEU A 170 -9.30 -6.42 1.63
N PHE A 171 -9.38 -7.41 2.52
CA PHE A 171 -8.34 -7.70 3.52
C PHE A 171 -7.54 -8.96 3.21
N ASP A 172 -7.91 -9.77 2.20
CA ASP A 172 -7.32 -11.10 1.95
C ASP A 172 -5.78 -11.14 2.03
N HIS A 173 -5.12 -10.11 1.48
CA HIS A 173 -3.66 -10.04 1.39
C HIS A 173 -2.99 -9.41 2.61
N VAL A 174 -3.72 -8.72 3.47
CA VAL A 174 -3.19 -8.13 4.71
C VAL A 174 -3.64 -8.87 5.98
N ARG A 175 -4.73 -9.65 5.91
CA ARG A 175 -5.24 -10.44 7.03
C ARG A 175 -4.18 -11.33 7.68
N PRO A 176 -3.27 -12.01 6.95
CA PRO A 176 -2.20 -12.78 7.59
C PRO A 176 -1.29 -11.95 8.49
N TYR A 177 -1.10 -10.67 8.18
CA TYR A 177 -0.27 -9.76 8.99
C TYR A 177 -1.00 -9.25 10.23
N ILE A 178 -2.32 -9.04 10.11
CA ILE A 178 -3.19 -8.57 11.20
C ILE A 178 -3.47 -9.69 12.19
N ALA A 179 -3.92 -10.86 11.70
CA ALA A 179 -4.43 -11.96 12.51
C ALA A 179 -3.39 -12.60 13.43
N THR A 180 -2.10 -12.34 13.18
CA THR A 180 -0.99 -12.79 14.03
C THR A 180 -0.69 -11.89 15.23
N SER A 181 -1.26 -10.68 15.27
CA SER A 181 -1.01 -9.70 16.33
C SER A 181 -1.96 -9.88 17.50
N ASP A 182 -1.53 -9.49 18.71
CA ASP A 182 -2.36 -9.62 19.91
C ASP A 182 -3.49 -8.59 19.97
N PHE A 183 -3.33 -7.47 19.26
CA PHE A 183 -4.33 -6.40 19.14
C PHE A 183 -4.08 -5.53 17.90
N ALA A 184 -5.12 -5.17 17.15
CA ALA A 184 -5.00 -4.35 15.95
C ALA A 184 -5.88 -3.09 15.96
N SER A 185 -5.31 -1.96 15.51
CA SER A 185 -5.97 -0.66 15.37
C SER A 185 -5.83 -0.07 13.96
N ILE A 186 -6.82 0.70 13.50
CA ILE A 186 -6.75 1.53 12.30
C ILE A 186 -7.44 2.89 12.51
N ASN A 187 -7.19 3.87 11.63
CA ASN A 187 -8.01 5.09 11.57
C ASN A 187 -9.23 4.90 10.66
N LEU A 188 -10.45 4.92 11.22
CA LEU A 188 -11.69 4.87 10.43
C LEU A 188 -12.10 6.28 10.04
N GLU A 189 -11.66 6.73 8.87
CA GLU A 189 -11.85 8.07 8.34
C GLU A 189 -13.12 8.17 7.47
N SER A 190 -14.22 7.67 8.01
CA SER A 190 -15.50 7.66 7.33
C SER A 190 -16.63 7.53 8.33
N VAL A 191 -17.75 8.20 8.06
CA VAL A 191 -19.03 7.84 8.68
C VAL A 191 -19.42 6.43 8.25
N VAL A 192 -20.11 5.69 9.10
CA VAL A 192 -20.72 4.40 8.76
C VAL A 192 -22.24 4.56 8.75
N ALA A 193 -22.86 4.31 7.60
CA ALA A 193 -24.29 4.50 7.42
C ALA A 193 -24.81 3.71 6.20
N GLU A 194 -26.07 3.28 6.25
CA GLU A 194 -26.73 2.58 5.14
C GLU A 194 -27.07 3.51 3.96
N SER A 195 -27.44 4.75 4.28
CA SER A 195 -27.68 5.84 3.34
C SER A 195 -27.20 7.15 3.95
N GLU A 196 -27.38 8.29 3.28
CA GLU A 196 -26.99 9.60 3.84
C GLU A 196 -27.69 9.83 5.20
N PRO A 197 -26.96 9.84 6.33
CA PRO A 197 -27.59 9.74 7.64
C PRO A 197 -28.13 11.08 8.14
N GLY A 198 -27.83 12.20 7.47
CA GLY A 198 -28.26 13.54 7.87
C GLY A 198 -27.73 14.65 6.97
N PRO A 199 -27.90 15.93 7.37
CA PRO A 199 -27.42 17.05 6.57
C PRO A 199 -25.88 17.06 6.49
N PRO A 200 -25.31 17.19 5.28
CA PRO A 200 -23.86 17.16 5.13
C PRO A 200 -23.19 18.40 5.75
N ALA A 201 -21.94 18.21 6.16
CA ALA A 201 -21.02 19.31 6.42
C ALA A 201 -20.69 20.03 5.10
N PRO A 202 -20.39 21.35 5.12
CA PRO A 202 -20.00 22.10 3.93
C PRO A 202 -18.54 21.80 3.55
N LYS A 203 -18.24 20.53 3.23
CA LYS A 203 -16.91 20.04 2.87
C LYS A 203 -16.87 19.63 1.40
N LYS A 204 -15.72 19.81 0.75
CA LYS A 204 -15.49 19.34 -0.64
C LYS A 204 -15.63 17.82 -0.77
N TYR A 205 -15.25 17.08 0.28
CA TYR A 205 -15.27 15.63 0.32
C TYR A 205 -16.06 15.17 1.54
N LEU A 206 -17.06 14.31 1.30
CA LEU A 206 -17.94 13.70 2.31
C LEU A 206 -17.90 12.19 2.17
N PHE A 207 -17.47 11.47 3.19
CA PHE A 207 -17.30 10.02 3.19
C PHE A 207 -18.37 9.36 4.07
N PHE A 208 -19.01 8.34 3.51
CA PHE A 208 -19.64 7.30 4.30
C PHE A 208 -19.35 5.93 3.70
N SER A 209 -19.27 4.93 4.58
CA SER A 209 -19.00 3.52 4.28
C SER A 209 -20.21 2.69 4.71
N PRO A 210 -20.43 1.50 4.10
CA PRO A 210 -21.60 0.68 4.41
C PRO A 210 -21.59 0.15 5.86
N PRO A 211 -22.76 -0.09 6.48
CA PRO A 211 -22.87 -0.57 7.87
C PRO A 211 -22.29 -1.97 8.11
N GLN A 212 -22.04 -2.74 7.05
CA GLN A 212 -21.36 -4.03 7.10
C GLN A 212 -19.83 -3.92 7.28
N LEU A 213 -19.24 -2.74 7.02
CA LEU A 213 -17.79 -2.55 7.10
C LEU A 213 -17.23 -2.89 8.50
N PRO A 214 -17.80 -2.42 9.63
CA PRO A 214 -17.37 -2.84 10.96
C PRO A 214 -17.32 -4.36 11.16
N ALA A 215 -18.31 -5.12 10.66
CA ALA A 215 -18.28 -6.57 10.79
C ALA A 215 -17.13 -7.20 9.97
N ALA A 216 -16.87 -6.70 8.76
CA ALA A 216 -15.74 -7.12 7.94
C ALA A 216 -14.38 -6.78 8.57
N LEU A 217 -14.25 -5.59 9.17
CA LEU A 217 -13.08 -5.18 9.95
C LEU A 217 -12.81 -6.17 11.09
N ARG A 218 -13.86 -6.55 11.83
CA ARG A 218 -13.75 -7.53 12.92
C ARG A 218 -13.28 -8.89 12.41
N ARG A 219 -13.86 -9.39 11.31
CA ARG A 219 -13.45 -10.66 10.67
C ARG A 219 -12.02 -10.61 10.11
N ALA A 220 -11.53 -9.44 9.71
CA ALA A 220 -10.16 -9.22 9.28
C ALA A 220 -9.14 -9.20 10.44
N GLY A 221 -9.61 -9.18 11.69
CA GLY A 221 -8.77 -9.15 12.89
C GLY A 221 -8.55 -7.76 13.47
N ILE A 222 -9.31 -6.75 13.06
CA ILE A 222 -9.27 -5.41 13.67
C ILE A 222 -10.07 -5.40 14.98
N ASP A 223 -9.47 -4.89 16.06
CA ASP A 223 -10.06 -4.83 17.39
C ASP A 223 -10.51 -3.42 17.79
N HIS A 224 -9.87 -2.40 17.20
CA HIS A 224 -10.12 -1.00 17.50
C HIS A 224 -10.07 -0.11 16.26
N VAL A 225 -10.86 0.96 16.28
CA VAL A 225 -10.75 2.06 15.31
C VAL A 225 -10.66 3.43 16.00
N SER A 226 -9.80 4.31 15.49
CA SER A 226 -9.80 5.72 15.87
C SER A 226 -10.82 6.49 15.02
N LEU A 227 -11.66 7.28 15.69
CA LEU A 227 -12.60 8.25 15.10
C LEU A 227 -12.13 9.70 15.30
N GLY A 228 -10.91 9.88 15.82
CA GLY A 228 -10.32 11.20 16.06
C GLY A 228 -9.90 11.92 14.79
N ASN A 229 -10.75 11.96 13.76
CA ASN A 229 -10.43 12.50 12.44
C ASN A 229 -11.48 13.51 11.97
N ASN A 230 -11.16 14.20 10.88
CA ASN A 230 -11.98 15.27 10.30
C ASN A 230 -13.24 14.77 9.58
N HIS A 231 -13.30 13.48 9.19
CA HIS A 231 -14.42 12.91 8.43
C HIS A 231 -15.50 12.26 9.29
N THR A 232 -15.22 12.07 10.58
CA THR A 232 -16.19 11.64 11.59
C THR A 232 -17.40 12.59 11.72
N ALA A 233 -17.27 13.86 11.31
CA ALA A 233 -18.33 14.85 11.34
C ALA A 233 -18.95 15.19 9.97
N ASP A 234 -18.69 14.38 8.94
CA ASP A 234 -19.18 14.65 7.57
C ASP A 234 -20.70 14.77 7.49
N TYR A 235 -21.42 14.02 8.33
CA TYR A 235 -22.87 14.07 8.44
C TYR A 235 -23.32 14.42 9.88
N ARG A 236 -22.47 15.18 10.59
CA ARG A 236 -22.75 15.76 11.91
C ARG A 236 -23.22 14.71 12.92
N ASP A 237 -24.11 15.08 13.83
CA ASP A 237 -24.59 14.23 14.92
C ASP A 237 -25.22 12.93 14.44
N ALA A 238 -25.98 12.96 13.33
CA ALA A 238 -26.62 11.79 12.79
C ALA A 238 -25.60 10.78 12.24
N GLY A 239 -24.57 11.26 11.52
CA GLY A 239 -23.47 10.43 11.06
C GLY A 239 -22.63 9.84 12.20
N MET A 240 -22.34 10.62 13.24
CA MET A 240 -21.67 10.08 14.42
C MET A 240 -22.50 8.96 15.07
N LYS A 241 -23.80 9.20 15.25
CA LYS A 241 -24.69 8.23 15.89
C LYS A 241 -24.69 6.90 15.14
N THR A 242 -24.93 6.91 13.82
CA THR A 242 -24.95 5.66 13.03
C THR A 242 -23.60 4.96 13.04
N THR A 243 -22.51 5.73 13.10
CA THR A 243 -21.15 5.16 13.20
C THR A 243 -20.94 4.46 14.53
N ILE A 244 -21.30 5.09 15.65
CA ILE A 244 -21.19 4.49 16.99
C ILE A 244 -22.06 3.25 17.08
N ASP A 245 -23.32 3.31 16.63
CA ASP A 245 -24.25 2.18 16.67
C ASP A 245 -23.66 0.97 15.90
N ALA A 246 -23.17 1.19 14.67
CA ALA A 246 -22.60 0.12 13.85
C ALA A 246 -21.31 -0.48 14.44
N LEU A 247 -20.48 0.32 15.11
CA LEU A 247 -19.27 -0.17 15.79
C LEU A 247 -19.61 -0.99 17.03
N VAL A 248 -20.60 -0.55 17.81
CA VAL A 248 -21.11 -1.28 18.99
C VAL A 248 -21.70 -2.61 18.56
N ASP A 249 -22.55 -2.62 17.53
CA ASP A 249 -23.20 -3.84 17.02
C ASP A 249 -22.19 -4.86 16.49
N ALA A 250 -21.10 -4.39 15.86
CA ALA A 250 -20.01 -5.25 15.39
C ALA A 250 -19.01 -5.67 16.48
N GLY A 251 -19.12 -5.12 17.69
CA GLY A 251 -18.19 -5.39 18.79
C GLY A 251 -16.79 -4.81 18.58
N ILE A 252 -16.66 -3.74 17.79
CA ILE A 252 -15.39 -3.03 17.59
C ILE A 252 -15.24 -1.92 18.61
N ARG A 253 -14.07 -1.86 19.26
CA ARG A 253 -13.76 -0.76 20.19
C ARG A 253 -13.44 0.50 19.39
N PHE A 254 -13.74 1.66 19.96
CA PHE A 254 -13.37 2.92 19.32
C PHE A 254 -12.99 3.99 20.34
N SER A 255 -12.31 5.02 19.85
CA SER A 255 -11.95 6.20 20.63
C SER A 255 -11.83 7.44 19.72
N GLY A 256 -11.74 8.63 20.32
CA GLY A 256 -11.49 9.88 19.60
C GLY A 256 -12.72 10.52 18.96
N GLY A 257 -13.90 9.91 19.07
CA GLY A 257 -15.18 10.45 18.62
C GLY A 257 -16.31 10.07 19.58
N GLY A 258 -17.35 10.89 19.67
CA GLY A 258 -18.47 10.66 20.57
C GLY A 258 -19.64 11.61 20.33
N MET A 259 -20.77 11.34 21.00
CA MET A 259 -21.96 12.22 20.98
C MET A 259 -21.76 13.51 21.80
N ASN A 260 -20.67 13.58 22.57
CA ASN A 260 -20.22 14.76 23.29
C ASN A 260 -18.71 14.66 23.59
N VAL A 261 -18.13 15.73 24.12
CA VAL A 261 -16.69 15.82 24.43
C VAL A 261 -16.23 14.79 25.45
N ALA A 262 -17.06 14.42 26.43
CA ALA A 262 -16.71 13.43 27.45
C ALA A 262 -16.55 12.03 26.83
N GLN A 263 -17.45 11.66 25.92
CA GLN A 263 -17.34 10.42 25.14
C GLN A 263 -16.18 10.47 24.14
N ALA A 264 -16.01 11.60 23.43
CA ALA A 264 -14.94 11.72 22.43
C ALA A 264 -13.54 11.59 23.05
N GLU A 265 -13.34 12.13 24.26
CA GLU A 265 -12.08 12.01 25.02
C GLU A 265 -11.96 10.70 25.83
N GLN A 266 -12.93 9.79 25.73
CA GLN A 266 -12.86 8.49 26.40
C GLN A 266 -11.89 7.57 25.65
N ALA A 267 -10.95 6.99 26.41
CA ALA A 267 -10.01 6.02 25.85
C ALA A 267 -10.67 4.63 25.75
N ALA A 268 -10.35 3.90 24.68
CA ALA A 268 -10.61 2.48 24.57
C ALA A 268 -9.61 1.72 25.46
N ARG A 269 -10.07 1.29 26.64
CA ARG A 269 -9.27 0.51 27.59
C ARG A 269 -9.37 -0.97 27.28
N VAL A 270 -8.23 -1.64 27.19
CA VAL A 270 -8.17 -3.09 26.90
C VAL A 270 -7.01 -3.73 27.67
N LYS A 271 -7.14 -5.00 28.03
CA LYS A 271 -6.04 -5.79 28.57
C LYS A 271 -5.57 -6.76 27.49
N VAL A 272 -4.31 -6.63 27.08
CA VAL A 272 -3.64 -7.48 26.08
C VAL A 272 -2.51 -8.21 26.79
N GLY A 273 -2.61 -9.54 26.89
CA GLY A 273 -1.78 -10.31 27.81
C GLY A 273 -1.91 -9.78 29.25
N ASN A 274 -0.79 -9.37 29.86
CA ASN A 274 -0.76 -8.72 31.18
C ASN A 274 -0.70 -7.18 31.13
N THR A 275 -0.71 -6.59 29.94
CA THR A 275 -0.57 -5.14 29.75
C THR A 275 -1.96 -4.50 29.64
N ARG A 276 -2.22 -3.47 30.44
CA ARG A 276 -3.43 -2.64 30.35
C ARG A 276 -3.16 -1.48 29.41
N LEU A 277 -3.76 -1.49 28.23
CA LEU A 277 -3.65 -0.40 27.24
C LEU A 277 -4.82 0.58 27.39
N ALA A 278 -4.59 1.82 26.96
CA ALA A 278 -5.62 2.82 26.72
C ALA A 278 -5.32 3.54 25.40
N LEU A 279 -6.16 3.30 24.38
CA LEU A 279 -6.06 3.96 23.08
C LEU A 279 -6.99 5.18 23.05
N PHE A 280 -6.52 6.31 22.54
CA PHE A 280 -7.33 7.50 22.35
C PHE A 280 -6.92 8.28 21.10
N GLY A 281 -7.90 8.84 20.41
CA GLY A 281 -7.73 9.57 19.15
C GLY A 281 -7.97 11.07 19.28
N PHE A 282 -7.32 11.89 18.44
CA PHE A 282 -7.61 13.33 18.35
C PHE A 282 -7.56 13.87 16.93
N VAL A 283 -8.47 14.78 16.60
CA VAL A 283 -8.39 15.60 15.38
C VAL A 283 -7.54 16.85 15.65
N GLY A 284 -6.62 17.15 14.74
CA GLY A 284 -5.62 18.20 14.93
C GLY A 284 -6.12 19.62 14.71
N TRP A 285 -7.29 19.82 14.11
CA TRP A 285 -7.86 21.14 13.87
C TRP A 285 -9.36 21.17 14.12
N ARG A 286 -9.88 22.38 14.31
CA ARG A 286 -11.28 22.60 14.67
C ARG A 286 -12.24 22.49 13.48
N GLY A 287 -11.78 22.88 12.28
CA GLY A 287 -12.65 23.22 11.15
C GLY A 287 -13.12 24.67 11.19
N ASP A 288 -13.37 25.24 10.01
CA ASP A 288 -13.73 26.64 9.75
C ASP A 288 -15.23 26.86 9.47
N TRP A 289 -16.05 25.81 9.58
CA TRP A 289 -17.50 25.82 9.37
C TRP A 289 -18.30 25.71 10.68
N SER A 290 -19.62 25.87 10.66
CA SER A 290 -20.49 25.77 11.84
C SER A 290 -21.74 24.93 11.60
N PRO A 291 -22.09 23.99 12.52
CA PRO A 291 -21.31 23.55 13.67
C PRO A 291 -20.12 22.68 13.22
N ASN A 292 -18.88 22.99 13.59
CA ASN A 292 -17.66 22.31 13.11
C ASN A 292 -17.47 20.83 13.56
N GLN A 293 -16.32 20.24 13.24
CA GLN A 293 -16.05 18.79 13.41
C GLN A 293 -15.73 18.33 14.84
N ILE A 294 -15.41 19.24 15.78
CA ILE A 294 -14.99 18.86 17.13
C ILE A 294 -16.17 18.63 18.07
N ALA A 295 -16.11 17.68 18.99
CA ALA A 295 -17.16 17.47 19.98
C ALA A 295 -17.27 18.65 20.98
N ARG A 296 -18.48 18.85 21.53
CA ARG A 296 -18.77 19.78 22.64
C ARG A 296 -19.64 19.08 23.69
N ALA A 297 -20.05 19.79 24.74
CA ALA A 297 -20.90 19.22 25.79
C ALA A 297 -22.25 18.70 25.24
N ASP A 298 -22.78 19.39 24.23
CA ASP A 298 -24.12 19.20 23.64
C ASP A 298 -24.07 18.86 22.14
N LYS A 299 -22.90 18.44 21.64
CA LYS A 299 -22.68 18.22 20.20
C LYS A 299 -21.71 17.07 19.96
N ALA A 300 -22.07 16.20 19.02
CA ALA A 300 -21.20 15.13 18.59
C ALA A 300 -19.97 15.66 17.82
N GLY A 301 -18.94 14.84 17.74
CA GLY A 301 -17.77 15.11 16.91
C GLY A 301 -16.52 14.40 17.39
N ALA A 302 -15.38 14.77 16.80
CA ALA A 302 -14.08 14.24 17.17
C ALA A 302 -13.48 14.98 18.38
N ALA A 303 -12.66 14.31 19.17
CA ALA A 303 -11.92 14.93 20.27
C ALA A 303 -10.87 15.90 19.71
N TRP A 304 -10.82 17.12 20.25
CA TRP A 304 -9.92 18.16 19.75
C TRP A 304 -8.53 18.04 20.39
N GLY A 305 -7.51 17.75 19.59
CA GLY A 305 -6.13 17.52 20.01
C GLY A 305 -5.36 18.78 20.41
N THR A 306 -5.86 19.53 21.37
CA THR A 306 -5.11 20.64 22.01
C THR A 306 -4.14 20.09 23.06
N ASN A 307 -3.11 20.88 23.42
CA ASN A 307 -2.17 20.49 24.49
C ASN A 307 -2.91 20.14 25.80
N SER A 308 -3.96 20.89 26.17
CA SER A 308 -4.68 20.64 27.41
C SER A 308 -5.51 19.34 27.36
N ALA A 309 -6.06 18.98 26.21
CA ALA A 309 -6.75 17.71 26.02
C ALA A 309 -5.78 16.52 26.06
N ILE A 310 -4.64 16.64 25.35
CA ILE A 310 -3.58 15.62 25.35
C ILE A 310 -3.06 15.40 26.78
N ASP A 311 -2.77 16.48 27.51
CA ASP A 311 -2.35 16.43 28.91
C ASP A 311 -3.35 15.71 29.80
N ARG A 312 -4.62 16.15 29.74
CA ARG A 312 -5.69 15.63 30.59
C ARG A 312 -5.93 14.15 30.34
N VAL A 313 -6.09 13.74 29.08
CA VAL A 313 -6.40 12.36 28.71
C VAL A 313 -5.22 11.45 29.06
N THR A 314 -4.00 11.80 28.64
CA THR A 314 -2.81 10.97 28.87
C THR A 314 -2.55 10.77 30.37
N ARG A 315 -2.61 11.84 31.18
CA ARG A 315 -2.41 11.74 32.63
C ARG A 315 -3.51 10.94 33.33
N ARG A 316 -4.76 11.08 32.89
CA ARG A 316 -5.89 10.31 33.43
C ARG A 316 -5.69 8.81 33.22
N GLU A 317 -5.27 8.40 32.03
CA GLU A 317 -5.05 6.99 31.71
C GLU A 317 -3.83 6.40 32.44
N LEU A 318 -2.74 7.18 32.54
CA LEU A 318 -1.57 6.79 33.34
C LEU A 318 -1.91 6.63 34.82
N ALA A 319 -2.63 7.57 35.41
CA ALA A 319 -3.07 7.50 36.81
C ALA A 319 -3.99 6.29 37.06
N ALA A 320 -4.73 5.85 36.05
CA ALA A 320 -5.57 4.64 36.10
C ALA A 320 -4.77 3.33 35.86
N GLY A 321 -3.44 3.40 35.71
CA GLY A 321 -2.56 2.26 35.52
C GLY A 321 -2.60 1.66 34.11
N HIS A 322 -2.98 2.47 33.11
CA HIS A 322 -2.95 2.09 31.70
C HIS A 322 -1.69 2.63 31.00
N VAL A 323 -1.25 1.91 29.98
CA VAL A 323 -0.25 2.34 29.00
C VAL A 323 -0.98 3.18 27.93
N PRO A 324 -0.76 4.50 27.87
CA PRO A 324 -1.47 5.37 26.93
C PRO A 324 -0.87 5.28 25.52
N ILE A 325 -1.71 5.06 24.52
CA ILE A 325 -1.34 5.08 23.10
C ILE A 325 -2.19 6.15 22.43
N MET A 326 -1.54 7.17 21.88
CA MET A 326 -2.24 8.27 21.21
C MET A 326 -2.27 8.04 19.70
N GLU A 327 -3.46 8.11 19.13
CA GLU A 327 -3.67 8.28 17.70
C GLU A 327 -4.02 9.75 17.42
N TYR A 328 -3.44 10.34 16.38
CA TYR A 328 -3.60 11.77 16.15
C TYR A 328 -3.66 12.06 14.66
N HIS A 329 -4.82 12.56 14.22
CA HIS A 329 -5.11 12.86 12.83
C HIS A 329 -4.85 14.34 12.55
N GLY A 330 -3.70 14.64 11.94
CA GLY A 330 -3.22 16.01 11.72
C GLY A 330 -2.06 16.05 10.73
N ASN A 331 -1.40 17.21 10.61
CA ASN A 331 -0.48 17.60 9.51
C ASN A 331 -1.21 18.19 8.30
N MET A 332 -0.48 18.43 7.21
CA MET A 332 -1.03 18.91 5.94
C MET A 332 -1.06 17.75 4.94
N GLU A 333 -2.17 17.63 4.18
CA GLU A 333 -2.31 16.58 3.17
C GLU A 333 -1.14 16.57 2.19
N TYR A 334 -0.63 15.36 1.90
CA TYR A 334 0.43 15.06 0.93
C TYR A 334 1.80 15.67 1.25
N MET A 335 1.99 16.22 2.45
CA MET A 335 3.30 16.72 2.87
C MET A 335 4.17 15.61 3.44
N ASP A 336 5.45 15.64 3.09
CA ASP A 336 6.43 14.63 3.50
C ASP A 336 6.81 14.70 4.98
N ARG A 337 6.65 15.87 5.60
CA ARG A 337 7.09 16.14 6.97
C ARG A 337 5.92 16.52 7.86
N PRO A 338 5.97 16.17 9.16
CA PRO A 338 4.98 16.64 10.11
C PRO A 338 5.01 18.17 10.17
N SER A 339 3.85 18.79 10.37
CA SER A 339 3.77 20.25 10.46
C SER A 339 4.27 20.76 11.80
N ASP A 340 4.66 22.04 11.86
CA ASP A 340 5.03 22.74 13.11
C ASP A 340 3.92 22.70 14.17
N LEU A 341 2.68 22.44 13.76
CA LEU A 341 1.54 22.29 14.66
C LEU A 341 1.46 20.89 15.28
N SER A 342 1.69 19.85 14.49
CA SER A 342 1.51 18.45 14.93
C SER A 342 2.73 17.89 15.64
N LEU A 343 3.94 18.22 15.18
CA LEU A 343 5.18 17.68 15.76
C LEU A 343 5.27 17.91 17.28
N PRO A 344 5.01 19.13 17.82
CA PRO A 344 4.99 19.34 19.26
C PRO A 344 3.91 18.53 19.98
N ARG A 345 2.76 18.28 19.35
CA ARG A 345 1.65 17.52 19.95
C ARG A 345 1.96 16.03 20.03
N PHE A 346 2.61 15.46 19.01
CA PHE A 346 3.10 14.09 19.06
C PHE A 346 4.11 13.90 20.20
N ARG A 347 5.14 14.76 20.24
CA ARG A 347 6.17 14.72 21.30
C ARG A 347 5.58 14.96 22.70
N ARG A 348 4.54 15.79 22.82
CA ARG A 348 3.87 16.07 24.09
C ARG A 348 3.28 14.81 24.73
N ALA A 349 2.64 13.93 23.96
CA ALA A 349 2.11 12.67 24.49
C ALA A 349 3.23 11.77 25.03
N VAL A 350 4.36 11.70 24.31
CA VAL A 350 5.55 10.98 24.78
C VAL A 350 6.12 11.59 26.06
N ASP A 351 6.23 12.93 26.13
CA ASP A 351 6.69 13.64 27.32
C ASP A 351 5.83 13.35 28.57
N LEU A 352 4.57 12.99 28.37
CA LEU A 352 3.64 12.62 29.44
C LEU A 352 3.72 11.15 29.83
N GLY A 353 4.30 10.28 28.99
CA GLY A 353 4.49 8.85 29.29
C GLY A 353 3.95 7.89 28.24
N SER A 354 3.48 8.34 27.08
CA SER A 354 3.08 7.43 25.99
C SER A 354 4.31 6.73 25.37
N PRO A 355 4.36 5.39 25.33
CA PRO A 355 5.42 4.67 24.63
C PRO A 355 5.24 4.69 23.11
N LEU A 356 4.04 5.00 22.63
CA LEU A 356 3.68 4.94 21.23
C LEU A 356 2.70 6.06 20.86
N VAL A 357 2.98 6.71 19.73
CA VAL A 357 2.11 7.69 19.09
C VAL A 357 1.99 7.36 17.60
N ILE A 358 0.76 7.32 17.08
CA ILE A 358 0.46 7.02 15.68
C ILE A 358 -0.24 8.22 15.04
N GLY A 359 0.35 8.74 13.96
CA GLY A 359 -0.18 9.83 13.16
C GLY A 359 -0.91 9.34 11.92
N HIS A 360 -1.90 10.14 11.50
CA HIS A 360 -2.81 9.91 10.37
C HIS A 360 -3.10 11.24 9.66
N HIS A 361 -3.76 11.24 8.50
CA HIS A 361 -4.22 12.40 7.67
C HIS A 361 -3.41 12.74 6.40
N PRO A 362 -2.06 12.74 6.38
CA PRO A 362 -1.34 13.16 5.18
C PRO A 362 -1.64 12.34 3.93
N HIS A 363 -2.26 11.16 4.06
CA HIS A 363 -2.46 10.17 3.00
C HIS A 363 -1.18 9.68 2.30
N VAL A 364 -0.02 10.10 2.82
CA VAL A 364 1.32 9.68 2.41
C VAL A 364 2.10 9.25 3.65
N THR A 365 3.10 8.40 3.46
CA THR A 365 3.96 7.95 4.56
C THR A 365 4.83 9.10 5.04
N GLN A 366 5.03 9.18 6.36
CA GLN A 366 6.03 10.04 6.98
C GLN A 366 7.00 9.19 7.82
N GLY A 367 8.10 9.80 8.26
CA GLY A 367 9.15 9.09 8.98
C GLY A 367 8.72 8.55 10.35
N LEU A 368 9.57 7.68 10.90
CA LEU A 368 9.50 7.21 12.27
C LEU A 368 10.51 7.95 13.14
N GLU A 369 10.12 8.31 14.36
CA GLU A 369 10.97 9.00 15.32
C GLU A 369 11.06 8.19 16.61
N ILE A 370 12.28 7.88 17.04
CA ILE A 370 12.57 7.45 18.40
C ILE A 370 12.82 8.68 19.26
N TYR A 371 11.79 9.11 19.98
CA TYR A 371 11.83 10.25 20.88
C TYR A 371 11.77 9.75 22.33
N LYS A 372 12.81 10.01 23.13
CA LYS A 372 12.92 9.59 24.54
C LYS A 372 12.69 8.08 24.78
N GLY A 373 13.06 7.26 23.80
CA GLY A 373 12.90 5.80 23.86
C GLY A 373 11.46 5.31 23.60
N SER A 374 10.57 6.19 23.15
CA SER A 374 9.23 5.89 22.63
C SER A 374 9.23 6.04 21.11
N LEU A 375 8.26 5.39 20.45
CA LEU A 375 8.08 5.50 19.00
C LEU A 375 6.98 6.52 18.68
N ILE A 376 7.27 7.42 17.74
CA ILE A 376 6.29 8.25 17.04
C ILE A 376 6.31 7.84 15.56
N ALA A 377 5.20 7.33 15.06
CA ALA A 377 4.98 7.16 13.62
C ALA A 377 4.17 8.35 13.12
N HIS A 378 4.77 9.27 12.37
CA HIS A 378 4.13 10.56 12.04
C HIS A 378 2.98 10.45 11.03
N SER A 379 3.05 9.45 10.14
CA SER A 379 1.95 9.05 9.25
C SER A 379 2.24 7.68 8.65
N LEU A 380 1.26 6.78 8.71
CA LEU A 380 1.32 5.48 8.04
C LEU A 380 0.94 5.55 6.55
N GLY A 381 0.28 6.64 6.13
CA GLY A 381 -0.36 6.74 4.82
C GLY A 381 -1.75 6.08 4.80
N ASN A 382 -2.23 5.74 3.61
CA ASN A 382 -3.53 5.08 3.45
C ASN A 382 -3.44 3.58 3.76
N PHE A 383 -4.46 2.99 4.37
CA PHE A 383 -4.60 1.54 4.50
C PHE A 383 -5.72 1.00 3.62
N LEU A 384 -6.92 1.57 3.72
CA LEU A 384 -8.05 1.25 2.84
C LEU A 384 -8.62 2.57 2.34
N PHE A 385 -8.20 3.07 1.19
CA PHE A 385 -8.63 4.40 0.79
C PHE A 385 -8.82 4.54 -0.72
N GLY A 386 -9.88 5.26 -1.08
CA GLY A 386 -10.36 5.38 -2.45
C GLY A 386 -9.64 6.44 -3.27
N GLN A 387 -8.34 6.66 -3.07
CA GLN A 387 -7.55 7.69 -3.77
C GLN A 387 -6.80 7.12 -4.98
N ASP A 388 -6.80 7.89 -6.08
CA ASP A 388 -6.21 7.47 -7.36
C ASP A 388 -4.83 8.11 -7.64
N HIS A 389 -4.29 8.91 -6.70
CA HIS A 389 -3.02 9.60 -6.90
C HIS A 389 -1.84 8.68 -6.54
N PRO A 390 -0.82 8.51 -7.40
CA PRO A 390 0.26 7.54 -7.18
C PRO A 390 1.06 7.70 -5.89
N HIS A 391 1.29 8.94 -5.44
CA HIS A 391 2.01 9.20 -4.19
C HIS A 391 1.25 8.66 -2.96
N THR A 392 -0.06 8.45 -3.07
CA THR A 392 -0.90 7.86 -2.00
C THR A 392 -0.96 6.32 -2.05
N HIS A 393 -0.36 5.71 -3.08
CA HIS A 393 -0.37 4.26 -3.26
C HIS A 393 0.81 3.59 -2.56
N SER A 394 1.87 4.32 -2.22
CA SER A 394 2.98 3.82 -1.40
C SER A 394 2.63 4.04 0.08
N THR A 395 2.56 2.97 0.86
CA THR A 395 2.08 3.00 2.26
C THR A 395 2.80 1.95 3.11
N PHE A 396 2.59 1.93 4.41
CA PHE A 396 2.99 0.81 5.27
C PHE A 396 1.98 0.57 6.39
N ALA A 397 1.90 -0.67 6.85
CA ALA A 397 1.33 -0.99 8.15
C ALA A 397 2.45 -1.14 9.18
N LEU A 398 2.14 -1.03 10.46
CA LEU A 398 3.15 -1.04 11.52
C LEU A 398 2.84 -2.12 12.55
N LYS A 399 3.73 -3.10 12.70
CA LYS A 399 3.76 -3.96 13.89
C LYS A 399 4.63 -3.32 14.97
N VAL A 400 4.16 -3.31 16.21
CA VAL A 400 4.87 -2.72 17.35
C VAL A 400 4.89 -3.70 18.49
N TRP A 401 6.07 -3.97 19.03
CA TRP A 401 6.22 -4.75 20.25
C TRP A 401 6.42 -3.82 21.44
N ILE A 402 5.61 -4.04 22.48
CA ILE A 402 5.71 -3.37 23.77
C ILE A 402 6.10 -4.43 24.80
N GLU A 403 7.07 -4.11 25.65
CA GLU A 403 7.51 -4.96 26.75
C GLU A 403 7.39 -4.20 28.07
N ASN A 404 6.59 -4.73 29.00
CA ASN A 404 6.35 -4.13 30.32
C ASN A 404 5.92 -2.65 30.22
N GLY A 405 5.02 -2.35 29.28
CA GLY A 405 4.50 -1.01 29.04
C GLY A 405 5.45 -0.03 28.36
N ARG A 406 6.62 -0.49 27.89
CA ARG A 406 7.60 0.33 27.17
C ARG A 406 7.74 -0.13 25.73
N PHE A 407 7.95 0.80 24.81
CA PHE A 407 8.30 0.47 23.44
C PHE A 407 9.56 -0.42 23.39
N LEU A 408 9.54 -1.48 22.59
CA LEU A 408 10.68 -2.38 22.41
C LEU A 408 11.25 -2.24 21.00
N ARG A 409 10.42 -2.54 19.99
CA ARG A 409 10.76 -2.43 18.57
C ARG A 409 9.49 -2.24 17.74
N ALA A 410 9.63 -1.78 16.50
CA ALA A 410 8.57 -1.83 15.51
C ALA A 410 9.10 -2.34 14.17
N GLU A 411 8.18 -2.86 13.37
CA GLU A 411 8.41 -3.41 12.04
C GLU A 411 7.40 -2.79 11.06
N PRO A 412 7.83 -1.78 10.29
CA PRO A 412 7.07 -1.28 9.15
C PRO A 412 6.99 -2.33 8.05
N ILE A 413 5.77 -2.72 7.70
CA ILE A 413 5.42 -3.65 6.64
C ILE A 413 5.13 -2.82 5.38
N PRO A 414 5.99 -2.83 4.35
CA PRO A 414 5.73 -2.10 3.13
C PRO A 414 4.47 -2.61 2.43
N LEU A 415 3.53 -1.72 2.17
CA LEU A 415 2.27 -2.01 1.50
C LEU A 415 2.10 -1.10 0.28
N GLN A 416 1.22 -1.51 -0.61
CA GLN A 416 0.68 -0.64 -1.65
C GLN A 416 -0.84 -0.66 -1.66
N ILE A 417 -1.43 0.44 -2.12
CA ILE A 417 -2.87 0.50 -2.42
C ILE A 417 -3.07 0.10 -3.88
N LEU A 418 -3.49 -1.15 -4.09
CA LEU A 418 -3.78 -1.71 -5.41
C LEU A 418 -5.29 -1.79 -5.60
N ASP A 419 -5.84 -0.85 -6.39
CA ASP A 419 -7.29 -0.74 -6.57
C ASP A 419 -8.04 -0.66 -5.22
N TYR A 420 -7.63 0.34 -4.45
CA TYR A 420 -8.13 0.67 -3.12
C TYR A 420 -7.93 -0.40 -2.04
N ARG A 421 -7.38 -1.58 -2.39
CA ARG A 421 -7.06 -2.64 -1.44
C ARG A 421 -5.61 -2.53 -1.01
N PRO A 422 -5.31 -2.65 0.30
CA PRO A 422 -3.94 -2.81 0.75
C PRO A 422 -3.45 -4.20 0.34
N VAL A 423 -2.27 -4.24 -0.27
CA VAL A 423 -1.56 -5.48 -0.57
C VAL A 423 -0.07 -5.30 -0.25
N PRO A 424 0.68 -6.36 0.11
CA PRO A 424 2.12 -6.26 0.27
C PRO A 424 2.81 -5.56 -0.92
N ALA A 425 3.69 -4.60 -0.62
CA ALA A 425 4.56 -4.02 -1.64
C ALA A 425 5.68 -5.00 -1.97
N VAL A 426 6.00 -5.22 -3.24
CA VAL A 426 7.19 -5.93 -3.73
C VAL A 426 7.81 -5.13 -4.89
N GLY A 427 9.04 -5.44 -5.28
CA GLY A 427 9.72 -4.81 -6.42
C GLY A 427 9.87 -3.30 -6.25
N GLY A 428 9.66 -2.54 -7.32
CA GLY A 428 9.78 -1.08 -7.30
C GLY A 428 8.89 -0.38 -6.26
N MET A 429 7.73 -0.95 -5.95
CA MET A 429 6.85 -0.41 -4.91
C MET A 429 7.44 -0.59 -3.51
N ARG A 430 8.08 -1.74 -3.25
CA ARG A 430 8.77 -1.98 -1.97
C ARG A 430 9.96 -1.02 -1.84
N GLU A 431 10.76 -0.89 -2.88
CA GLU A 431 11.89 0.05 -2.90
C GLU A 431 11.44 1.47 -2.56
N ALA A 432 10.40 1.97 -3.22
CA ALA A 432 9.91 3.32 -3.01
C ALA A 432 9.42 3.57 -1.57
N VAL A 433 8.70 2.60 -1.00
CA VAL A 433 8.25 2.68 0.40
C VAL A 433 9.45 2.67 1.36
N LEU A 434 10.38 1.71 1.20
CA LEU A 434 11.53 1.56 2.09
C LEU A 434 12.48 2.75 2.01
N ARG A 435 12.88 3.20 0.82
CA ARG A 435 13.78 4.37 0.67
C ARG A 435 13.19 5.61 1.32
N ARG A 436 11.91 5.88 1.06
CA ARG A 436 11.20 7.00 1.67
C ARG A 436 11.18 6.90 3.20
N LEU A 437 10.89 5.71 3.73
CA LEU A 437 10.78 5.52 5.17
C LEU A 437 12.13 5.62 5.89
N PHE A 438 13.19 5.02 5.34
CA PHE A 438 14.55 5.14 5.87
C PHE A 438 15.00 6.59 5.89
N TRP A 439 14.81 7.30 4.79
CA TRP A 439 15.12 8.72 4.66
C TRP A 439 14.42 9.59 5.73
N LEU A 440 13.08 9.58 5.73
CA LEU A 440 12.32 10.48 6.60
C LEU A 440 12.53 10.15 8.09
N SER A 441 12.87 8.90 8.40
CA SER A 441 13.22 8.50 9.78
C SER A 441 14.62 9.01 10.15
N GLU A 442 15.59 8.93 9.24
CA GLU A 442 16.95 9.43 9.47
C GLU A 442 16.99 10.95 9.65
N GLU A 443 16.17 11.71 8.92
CA GLU A 443 15.99 13.16 9.14
C GLU A 443 15.58 13.47 10.59
N MET A 444 14.85 12.55 11.23
CA MET A 444 14.43 12.64 12.63
C MET A 444 15.40 11.94 13.58
N GLY A 445 16.61 11.64 13.12
CA GLY A 445 17.68 10.99 13.90
C GLY A 445 17.43 9.51 14.18
N THR A 446 16.51 8.84 13.47
CA THR A 446 16.10 7.46 13.71
C THR A 446 16.64 6.51 12.65
N ASN A 447 17.36 5.47 13.09
CA ASN A 447 18.00 4.50 12.21
C ASN A 447 17.10 3.27 12.05
N LEU A 448 16.77 2.97 10.79
CA LEU A 448 16.11 1.72 10.42
C LEU A 448 17.13 0.70 9.91
N LYS A 449 16.78 -0.59 9.97
CA LYS A 449 17.48 -1.64 9.22
C LYS A 449 16.48 -2.55 8.53
N LEU A 450 16.94 -3.31 7.54
CA LEU A 450 16.12 -4.35 6.96
C LEU A 450 15.96 -5.53 7.91
N SER A 451 14.80 -6.17 7.83
CA SER A 451 14.46 -7.47 8.38
C SER A 451 13.69 -8.21 7.29
N GLY A 452 14.37 -9.05 6.52
CA GLY A 452 13.88 -9.56 5.24
C GLY A 452 13.50 -8.43 4.28
N GLY A 453 12.23 -8.41 3.86
CA GLY A 453 11.65 -7.38 3.00
C GLY A 453 11.08 -6.18 3.77
N HIS A 454 11.05 -6.22 5.10
CA HIS A 454 10.50 -5.17 5.95
C HIS A 454 11.61 -4.27 6.52
N ALA A 455 11.21 -3.15 7.11
CA ALA A 455 12.11 -2.35 7.96
C ALA A 455 11.94 -2.76 9.43
N ALA A 456 12.92 -2.44 10.26
CA ALA A 456 12.85 -2.60 11.70
C ALA A 456 13.50 -1.40 12.42
N VAL A 457 12.93 -1.03 13.56
CA VAL A 457 13.41 0.05 14.44
C VAL A 457 13.32 -0.37 15.90
N TRP A 458 14.29 0.02 16.72
CA TRP A 458 14.38 -0.39 18.13
C TRP A 458 14.42 0.82 19.06
N ARG A 459 13.99 0.63 20.30
CA ARG A 459 14.01 1.66 21.35
C ARG A 459 15.37 2.31 21.57
N GLU A 460 16.45 1.55 21.49
CA GLU A 460 17.82 2.05 21.67
C GLU A 460 18.29 2.92 20.50
N ASN A 461 17.50 3.01 19.41
CA ASN A 461 17.87 3.65 18.16
C ASN A 461 19.28 3.21 17.71
N ARG A 462 19.47 1.87 17.67
CA ARG A 462 20.76 1.25 17.40
C ARG A 462 21.34 1.84 16.14
N LYS A 463 22.45 2.58 16.26
CA LYS A 463 23.21 3.03 15.09
C LYS A 463 23.50 1.80 14.23
N ALA A 464 23.21 1.90 12.94
CA ALA A 464 23.84 0.97 12.01
C ALA A 464 25.36 1.10 12.21
N GLY A 465 26.08 -0.02 12.35
CA GLY A 465 27.52 0.04 12.08
C GLY A 465 27.68 0.66 10.69
N SER A 466 28.73 1.48 10.46
CA SER A 466 28.94 2.32 9.26
C SER A 466 28.03 1.88 8.11
N SER A 467 26.90 2.56 7.92
CA SER A 467 25.87 2.12 6.99
C SER A 467 26.55 1.92 5.64
N ALA A 468 26.62 0.67 5.17
CA ALA A 468 26.86 0.44 3.77
C ALA A 468 25.82 1.30 3.05
N CYS A 469 26.25 2.10 2.09
CA CYS A 469 25.36 2.91 1.29
C CYS A 469 25.54 2.48 -0.15
N THR A 470 24.49 2.64 -0.96
CA THR A 470 24.51 2.23 -2.36
C THR A 470 24.08 3.36 -3.27
N GLU A 471 24.74 3.45 -4.43
CA GLU A 471 24.21 4.24 -5.54
C GLU A 471 22.86 3.66 -6.00
N PRO A 472 21.88 4.48 -6.39
CA PRO A 472 20.60 3.98 -6.89
C PRO A 472 20.82 3.23 -8.20
N GLY A 473 20.27 2.03 -8.30
CA GLY A 473 20.48 1.10 -9.40
C GLY A 473 19.37 0.05 -9.44
N GLU A 474 19.65 -1.13 -10.00
CA GLU A 474 18.69 -2.24 -9.98
C GLU A 474 18.44 -2.70 -8.54
N PHE A 475 17.17 -2.68 -8.14
CA PHE A 475 16.76 -2.96 -6.77
C PHE A 475 16.75 -4.47 -6.50
N THR A 476 17.58 -4.87 -5.54
CA THR A 476 17.48 -6.16 -4.85
C THR A 476 17.54 -5.91 -3.35
N LEU A 477 16.92 -6.79 -2.57
CA LEU A 477 16.95 -6.68 -1.12
C LEU A 477 18.35 -6.93 -0.55
N ALA A 478 19.14 -7.81 -1.18
CA ALA A 478 20.52 -8.07 -0.79
C ALA A 478 21.44 -6.85 -0.94
N ARG A 479 21.16 -5.99 -1.93
CA ARG A 479 21.91 -4.74 -2.17
C ARG A 479 21.21 -3.51 -1.62
N PHE A 480 20.05 -3.65 -0.97
CA PHE A 480 19.35 -2.49 -0.47
C PHE A 480 20.19 -1.85 0.62
N ALA A 481 20.56 -0.60 0.37
CA ALA A 481 21.06 0.26 1.40
C ALA A 481 20.54 1.69 1.22
N PRO A 482 20.46 2.44 2.33
CA PRO A 482 20.29 3.88 2.27
C PRO A 482 21.36 4.50 1.35
N HIS A 483 21.00 5.53 0.60
CA HIS A 483 21.84 6.05 -0.48
C HIS A 483 23.12 6.78 -0.02
N CYS A 484 24.23 6.67 -0.76
CA CYS A 484 25.45 7.44 -0.52
C CYS A 484 25.31 8.88 -1.02
N GLY A 485 25.33 9.89 -0.15
CA GLY A 485 25.40 11.28 -0.61
C GLY A 485 26.74 11.63 -1.25
N ASP A 486 27.02 11.19 -2.48
CA ASP A 486 28.16 11.65 -3.29
C ASP A 486 27.81 12.99 -3.98
N ARG A 487 28.83 13.77 -4.33
CA ARG A 487 28.74 15.04 -5.09
C ARG A 487 28.99 14.85 -6.60
N ALA A 488 29.21 13.63 -7.07
CA ALA A 488 29.48 13.36 -8.48
C ALA A 488 28.20 13.18 -9.32
N SER A 489 27.08 12.87 -8.67
CA SER A 489 25.82 12.53 -9.31
C SER A 489 24.72 13.51 -8.95
N GLU A 490 23.84 13.73 -9.92
CA GLU A 490 22.52 14.25 -9.70
C GLU A 490 21.57 13.11 -9.35
N TYR A 491 20.65 13.34 -8.42
CA TYR A 491 19.74 12.32 -7.95
C TYR A 491 18.27 12.64 -8.20
N GLY A 492 17.51 11.58 -8.46
CA GLY A 492 16.13 11.67 -8.92
C GLY A 492 15.18 10.69 -8.25
N ARG A 493 13.92 11.09 -8.19
CA ARG A 493 12.83 10.34 -7.55
C ARG A 493 11.86 9.82 -8.59
N ASN A 494 11.59 8.51 -8.59
CA ASN A 494 10.55 7.91 -9.43
C ASN A 494 9.15 8.20 -8.85
N LEU A 495 8.33 8.88 -9.63
CA LEU A 495 6.94 9.21 -9.32
C LEU A 495 5.95 8.09 -9.66
N ILE A 496 6.43 7.05 -10.36
CA ILE A 496 5.63 5.89 -10.77
C ILE A 496 6.39 4.61 -10.38
N PRO A 497 6.46 4.26 -9.08
CA PRO A 497 7.23 3.12 -8.59
C PRO A 497 6.62 1.73 -8.89
N ARG A 498 5.79 1.62 -9.95
CA ARG A 498 5.06 0.41 -10.33
C ARG A 498 5.12 0.08 -11.82
N GLY A 499 6.04 0.71 -12.54
CA GLY A 499 6.26 0.47 -13.96
C GLY A 499 7.09 -0.77 -14.28
N ASP A 500 7.58 -1.49 -13.26
CA ASP A 500 8.20 -2.82 -13.39
C ASP A 500 7.16 -3.94 -13.62
N PHE A 501 5.88 -3.63 -13.38
CA PHE A 501 4.74 -4.53 -13.50
C PHE A 501 4.81 -5.80 -12.62
N THR A 502 5.71 -5.87 -11.64
CA THR A 502 5.85 -7.04 -10.75
C THR A 502 4.75 -7.11 -9.69
N ASN A 503 4.23 -5.94 -9.28
CA ASN A 503 3.24 -5.81 -8.21
C ASN A 503 1.90 -5.22 -8.68
N VAL A 504 1.50 -5.48 -9.92
CA VAL A 504 0.31 -4.88 -10.55
C VAL A 504 -0.93 -5.77 -10.46
N GLN A 505 -0.76 -6.99 -9.95
CA GLN A 505 -1.83 -7.94 -9.71
C GLN A 505 -1.51 -8.77 -8.47
N MET A 506 -2.41 -8.74 -7.49
CA MET A 506 -2.35 -9.64 -6.33
C MET A 506 -3.74 -10.19 -6.05
N GLY A 507 -3.91 -11.51 -6.18
CA GLY A 507 -5.20 -12.19 -6.05
C GLY A 507 -6.25 -11.63 -7.02
N VAL A 508 -7.24 -10.89 -6.49
CA VAL A 508 -8.28 -10.17 -7.27
C VAL A 508 -8.03 -8.66 -7.40
N ALA A 509 -7.07 -8.11 -6.65
CA ALA A 509 -6.65 -6.72 -6.79
C ALA A 509 -5.89 -6.53 -8.11
N ARG A 510 -6.18 -5.44 -8.83
CA ARG A 510 -5.64 -5.19 -10.17
C ARG A 510 -5.23 -3.74 -10.30
N ASP A 511 -4.18 -3.50 -11.06
CA ASP A 511 -3.77 -2.16 -11.42
C ASP A 511 -4.87 -1.40 -12.20
N ARG A 512 -5.07 -0.13 -11.82
CA ARG A 512 -5.98 0.83 -12.45
C ARG A 512 -5.31 2.14 -12.85
N TYR A 513 -4.01 2.24 -12.64
CA TYR A 513 -3.21 3.41 -12.95
C TYR A 513 -2.98 3.56 -14.44
N TRP A 514 -2.99 2.49 -15.23
CA TRP A 514 -2.72 2.60 -16.67
C TRP A 514 -4.01 2.70 -17.50
N LYS A 515 -4.03 3.62 -18.47
CA LYS A 515 -5.08 3.76 -19.48
C LYS A 515 -4.47 3.75 -20.87
N ALA A 516 -5.23 3.26 -21.84
CA ALA A 516 -4.87 3.33 -23.24
C ALA A 516 -5.96 4.01 -24.09
N GLN A 517 -5.54 4.58 -25.21
CA GLN A 517 -6.42 5.06 -26.27
C GLN A 517 -5.99 4.45 -27.61
N ASN A 518 -6.96 4.07 -28.45
CA ASN A 518 -6.76 3.38 -29.73
C ASN A 518 -6.00 2.04 -29.59
N ALA A 519 -5.91 1.49 -28.38
CA ALA A 519 -5.35 0.18 -28.10
C ALA A 519 -6.13 -0.50 -26.97
N ARG A 520 -6.19 -1.83 -27.00
CA ARG A 520 -6.51 -2.64 -25.82
C ARG A 520 -5.28 -2.68 -24.92
N LEU A 521 -5.49 -2.52 -23.62
CA LEU A 521 -4.45 -2.60 -22.61
C LEU A 521 -4.63 -3.87 -21.80
N SER A 522 -3.57 -4.63 -21.63
CA SER A 522 -3.50 -5.74 -20.68
C SER A 522 -2.15 -5.74 -19.99
N ILE A 523 -2.09 -6.30 -18.79
CA ILE A 523 -0.83 -6.55 -18.10
C ILE A 523 -0.71 -8.06 -17.97
N ARG A 524 0.36 -8.62 -18.52
CA ARG A 524 0.68 -10.04 -18.38
C ARG A 524 1.72 -10.19 -17.28
N THR A 525 1.51 -11.18 -16.44
CA THR A 525 2.48 -11.63 -15.46
C THR A 525 2.84 -13.05 -15.83
N ALA A 526 4.12 -13.29 -16.12
CA ALA A 526 4.63 -14.63 -16.34
C ALA A 526 4.63 -15.43 -15.03
N ARG A 527 4.90 -16.74 -15.10
CA ARG A 527 4.88 -17.61 -13.91
C ARG A 527 5.94 -17.22 -12.89
N ASP A 528 7.07 -16.70 -13.35
CA ASP A 528 8.18 -16.19 -12.53
C ASP A 528 7.92 -14.76 -11.99
N GLY A 529 6.69 -14.25 -12.11
CA GLY A 529 6.32 -12.92 -11.61
C GLY A 529 6.78 -11.75 -12.46
N THR A 530 7.52 -11.99 -13.56
CA THR A 530 7.89 -10.91 -14.48
C THR A 530 6.64 -10.33 -15.13
N GLY A 531 6.47 -9.02 -14.99
CA GLY A 531 5.33 -8.29 -15.50
C GLY A 531 5.64 -7.56 -16.80
N VAL A 532 4.68 -7.50 -17.70
CA VAL A 532 4.78 -6.68 -18.91
C VAL A 532 3.42 -6.09 -19.27
N LEU A 533 3.42 -4.82 -19.64
CA LEU A 533 2.24 -4.16 -20.20
C LEU A 533 2.18 -4.41 -21.70
N GLU A 534 1.05 -4.90 -22.19
CA GLU A 534 0.77 -5.11 -23.60
C GLU A 534 -0.26 -4.11 -24.12
N LEU A 535 0.08 -3.45 -25.24
CA LEU A 535 -0.81 -2.59 -26.01
C LEU A 535 -1.09 -3.22 -27.36
N SER A 536 -2.34 -3.63 -27.58
CA SER A 536 -2.79 -4.14 -28.88
C SER A 536 -3.57 -3.04 -29.61
N PRO A 537 -3.03 -2.46 -30.70
CA PRO A 537 -3.72 -1.40 -31.44
C PRO A 537 -5.10 -1.84 -31.93
N LEU A 538 -6.06 -0.92 -31.96
CA LEU A 538 -7.42 -1.17 -32.44
C LEU A 538 -7.58 -0.91 -33.95
N ALA A 539 -6.62 -0.24 -34.58
CA ALA A 539 -6.62 0.05 -36.01
C ALA A 539 -5.19 0.16 -36.54
N ALA A 540 -4.96 -0.37 -37.75
CA ALA A 540 -3.62 -0.49 -38.30
C ALA A 540 -2.88 0.84 -38.46
N HIS A 541 -3.57 1.88 -38.96
CA HIS A 541 -2.94 3.15 -39.32
C HIS A 541 -3.08 4.26 -38.27
N LYS A 542 -3.64 3.96 -37.09
CA LYS A 542 -3.82 4.96 -36.03
C LYS A 542 -2.74 4.83 -34.98
N SER A 543 -2.26 5.97 -34.54
CA SER A 543 -1.43 6.04 -33.33
C SER A 543 -2.25 5.60 -32.12
N PHE A 544 -1.57 4.92 -31.21
CA PHE A 544 -2.12 4.45 -29.96
C PHE A 544 -1.29 4.97 -28.79
N HIS A 545 -1.93 5.07 -27.63
CA HIS A 545 -1.42 5.86 -26.53
C HIS A 545 -1.50 5.09 -25.22
N LEU A 546 -0.45 5.19 -24.40
CA LEU A 546 -0.43 4.78 -23.00
C LEU A 546 -0.31 6.01 -22.11
N MET A 547 -1.04 6.04 -21.00
CA MET A 547 -1.10 7.20 -20.13
C MET A 547 -1.54 6.82 -18.71
N SER A 548 -1.17 7.64 -17.73
CA SER A 548 -1.63 7.48 -16.34
C SER A 548 -3.13 7.77 -16.20
N ALA A 549 -3.83 7.07 -15.32
CA ALA A 549 -5.28 7.20 -15.12
C ALA A 549 -5.66 8.49 -14.42
N SER A 550 -4.75 8.96 -13.57
CA SER A 550 -4.78 10.17 -12.78
C SER A 550 -3.63 11.10 -13.19
N TYR A 551 -3.82 12.39 -12.92
CA TYR A 551 -2.76 13.38 -13.05
C TYR A 551 -1.79 13.21 -11.88
N LEU A 552 -0.51 13.25 -12.20
CA LEU A 552 0.58 13.30 -11.23
C LEU A 552 0.66 14.71 -10.68
N ARG A 553 0.92 14.82 -9.39
CA ARG A 553 1.23 16.09 -8.75
C ARG A 553 2.74 16.10 -8.56
N ASP A 554 3.43 17.01 -9.23
CA ASP A 554 4.81 17.35 -8.88
C ASP A 554 4.81 18.01 -7.49
N ILE A 555 5.95 18.10 -6.82
CA ILE A 555 6.09 18.85 -5.57
C ILE A 555 7.40 19.64 -5.47
N TYR A 556 8.40 19.38 -6.33
CA TYR A 556 9.75 19.96 -6.15
C TYR A 556 10.50 20.32 -7.43
N ALA A 557 10.15 19.78 -8.60
CA ALA A 557 11.09 19.79 -9.73
C ALA A 557 10.45 20.23 -11.04
N THR A 558 11.18 21.04 -11.80
CA THR A 558 10.81 21.42 -13.17
C THR A 558 11.47 20.52 -14.22
N ARG A 559 12.30 19.55 -13.79
CA ARG A 559 13.14 18.70 -14.65
C ARG A 559 12.78 17.25 -14.48
N PHE A 560 12.56 16.56 -15.59
CA PHE A 560 12.07 15.18 -15.59
C PHE A 560 12.82 14.30 -16.58
N THR A 561 12.88 13.00 -16.29
CA THR A 561 13.18 11.96 -17.27
C THR A 561 12.01 10.98 -17.32
N PHE A 562 11.47 10.73 -18.50
CA PHE A 562 10.65 9.54 -18.76
C PHE A 562 11.56 8.43 -19.30
N LYS A 563 11.49 7.24 -18.69
CA LYS A 563 12.16 6.02 -19.17
C LYS A 563 11.14 4.90 -19.33
N ALA A 564 11.37 4.04 -20.30
CA ALA A 564 10.65 2.78 -20.47
C ALA A 564 11.48 1.82 -21.33
N ARG A 565 11.28 0.52 -21.16
CA ARG A 565 11.70 -0.49 -22.14
C ARG A 565 10.53 -0.82 -23.03
N VAL A 566 10.75 -0.84 -24.34
CA VAL A 566 9.73 -1.18 -25.33
C VAL A 566 10.19 -2.30 -26.23
N LYS A 567 9.29 -3.22 -26.57
CA LYS A 567 9.50 -4.27 -27.57
C LYS A 567 8.39 -4.16 -28.60
N LEU A 568 8.79 -3.84 -29.82
CA LEU A 568 7.90 -3.45 -30.91
C LEU A 568 8.03 -4.43 -32.08
N PRO A 569 6.92 -4.87 -32.68
CA PRO A 569 6.91 -5.77 -33.83
C PRO A 569 7.23 -5.07 -35.17
N PHE A 570 7.09 -3.75 -35.22
CA PHE A 570 7.32 -2.94 -36.42
C PHE A 570 8.10 -1.68 -36.07
N ASP A 571 8.76 -1.10 -37.08
CA ASP A 571 9.32 0.24 -36.98
C ASP A 571 8.22 1.20 -36.52
N ALA A 572 8.58 2.07 -35.57
CA ALA A 572 7.60 2.95 -34.95
C ALA A 572 8.21 4.30 -34.59
N GLU A 573 7.38 5.33 -34.74
CA GLU A 573 7.57 6.59 -34.05
C GLU A 573 7.03 6.45 -32.63
N VAL A 574 7.89 6.71 -31.64
CA VAL A 574 7.54 6.78 -30.23
C VAL A 574 7.72 8.21 -29.76
N GLU A 575 6.65 8.81 -29.26
CA GLU A 575 6.58 10.20 -28.87
C GLU A 575 6.09 10.32 -27.43
N LEU A 576 6.77 11.13 -26.63
CA LEU A 576 6.30 11.56 -25.33
C LEU A 576 5.52 12.86 -25.49
N LEU A 577 4.28 12.86 -25.00
CA LEU A 577 3.47 14.04 -24.82
C LEU A 577 3.27 14.30 -23.33
N THR A 578 3.12 15.56 -22.94
CA THR A 578 2.64 15.95 -21.61
C THR A 578 1.29 16.62 -21.72
N ARG A 579 0.47 16.46 -20.69
CA ARG A 579 -0.82 17.16 -20.63
C ARG A 579 -1.06 17.66 -19.23
N ASP A 580 -1.36 18.94 -19.12
CA ASP A 580 -1.74 19.56 -17.86
C ASP A 580 -3.14 19.16 -17.44
N LYS A 581 -3.35 19.17 -16.13
CA LYS A 581 -4.66 18.98 -15.53
C LYS A 581 -5.50 20.19 -15.89
N PRO A 582 -6.63 20.00 -16.59
CA PRO A 582 -7.50 21.11 -16.93
C PRO A 582 -8.06 21.75 -15.66
N PRO A 583 -8.36 23.07 -15.67
CA PRO A 583 -9.03 23.75 -14.57
C PRO A 583 -10.31 23.00 -14.14
N GLU A 584 -10.60 23.03 -12.84
CA GLU A 584 -11.82 22.42 -12.30
C GLU A 584 -13.07 23.01 -12.99
N GLY A 585 -13.98 22.15 -13.45
CA GLY A 585 -15.17 22.55 -14.23
C GLY A 585 -14.99 22.61 -15.75
N SER A 586 -13.77 22.41 -16.27
CA SER A 586 -13.54 22.33 -17.72
C SER A 586 -14.31 21.19 -18.38
N PRO A 587 -14.83 21.36 -19.62
CA PRO A 587 -15.55 20.30 -20.31
C PRO A 587 -14.63 19.10 -20.60
N PRO A 588 -15.17 17.88 -20.65
CA PRO A 588 -14.39 16.70 -21.02
C PRO A 588 -13.78 16.86 -22.43
N ALA A 589 -12.46 16.92 -22.53
CA ALA A 589 -11.80 16.96 -23.83
C ALA A 589 -11.98 15.61 -24.55
N ARG A 590 -12.49 15.64 -25.79
CA ARG A 590 -12.76 14.44 -26.61
C ARG A 590 -11.50 13.77 -27.17
N ALA A 591 -10.38 14.49 -27.24
CA ALA A 591 -9.10 13.96 -27.71
C ALA A 591 -8.07 13.99 -26.57
N VAL A 592 -7.18 12.98 -26.53
CA VAL A 592 -5.97 13.03 -25.70
C VAL A 592 -4.95 13.88 -26.46
N LEU A 593 -5.21 15.18 -26.52
CA LEU A 593 -4.25 16.17 -26.97
C LEU A 593 -3.34 16.45 -25.78
N GLY A 594 -2.09 16.05 -25.89
CA GLY A 594 -0.99 16.55 -25.09
C GLY A 594 -0.06 17.37 -25.98
N GLU A 595 0.83 18.12 -25.36
CA GLU A 595 1.89 18.85 -26.04
C GLU A 595 3.08 17.93 -26.25
N SER A 596 3.64 17.95 -27.47
CA SER A 596 4.80 17.12 -27.80
C SER A 596 6.03 17.61 -27.07
N VAL A 597 6.70 16.67 -26.40
CA VAL A 597 7.91 16.92 -25.63
C VAL A 597 9.13 16.41 -26.36
N ALA A 598 9.07 15.17 -26.84
CA ALA A 598 10.18 14.53 -27.53
C ALA A 598 9.70 13.33 -28.34
N THR A 599 10.39 13.04 -29.44
CA THR A 599 10.06 11.94 -30.36
C THR A 599 11.32 11.16 -30.72
N ARG A 600 11.18 9.84 -30.90
CA ARG A 600 12.23 8.93 -31.38
C ARG A 600 11.65 7.94 -32.38
N GLN A 601 12.45 7.59 -33.37
CA GLN A 601 12.18 6.48 -34.29
C GLN A 601 12.85 5.22 -33.76
N LEU A 602 12.09 4.13 -33.60
CA LEU A 602 12.56 2.84 -33.12
C LEU A 602 12.36 1.77 -34.19
N ARG A 603 13.22 0.75 -34.19
CA ARG A 603 13.13 -0.36 -35.13
C ARG A 603 12.20 -1.46 -34.62
N GLY A 604 11.48 -2.12 -35.53
CA GLY A 604 10.72 -3.34 -35.26
C GLY A 604 11.62 -4.55 -35.24
N SER A 605 12.51 -4.67 -34.26
CA SER A 605 13.43 -5.81 -34.15
C SER A 605 12.82 -7.03 -33.46
N GLY A 606 11.68 -6.86 -32.77
CA GLY A 606 11.18 -7.87 -31.84
C GLY A 606 12.00 -8.00 -30.55
N ASP A 607 13.03 -7.17 -30.35
CA ASP A 607 13.82 -7.11 -29.12
C ASP A 607 13.44 -5.91 -28.24
N TRP A 608 13.84 -5.96 -26.97
CA TRP A 608 13.69 -4.85 -26.04
C TRP A 608 14.64 -3.70 -26.41
N GLN A 609 14.12 -2.48 -26.42
CA GLN A 609 14.84 -1.23 -26.66
C GLN A 609 14.55 -0.25 -25.53
N ASP A 610 15.57 0.44 -25.05
CA ASP A 610 15.43 1.49 -24.05
C ASP A 610 14.97 2.81 -24.69
N VAL A 611 13.95 3.41 -24.08
CA VAL A 611 13.44 4.73 -24.42
C VAL A 611 13.72 5.67 -23.27
N ARG A 612 14.32 6.82 -23.58
CA ARG A 612 14.61 7.88 -22.61
C ARG A 612 14.29 9.24 -23.24
N PHE A 613 13.51 10.03 -22.50
CA PHE A 613 13.19 11.42 -22.83
C PHE A 613 13.46 12.29 -21.60
N ASP A 614 14.35 13.27 -21.76
CA ASP A 614 14.59 14.31 -20.77
C ASP A 614 13.76 15.55 -21.15
N PHE A 615 13.08 16.15 -20.18
CA PHE A 615 12.19 17.27 -20.45
C PHE A 615 12.01 18.21 -19.26
N TRP A 616 11.50 19.40 -19.55
CA TRP A 616 11.28 20.47 -18.59
C TRP A 616 9.81 20.90 -18.59
N LEU A 617 9.25 21.11 -17.40
CA LEU A 617 7.94 21.73 -17.19
C LEU A 617 8.13 22.96 -16.29
N PRO A 618 7.91 24.19 -16.78
CA PRO A 618 8.09 25.40 -15.98
C PRO A 618 7.04 25.48 -14.85
N PRO A 619 7.35 26.08 -13.69
CA PRO A 619 6.43 26.19 -12.56
C PRO A 619 5.26 27.16 -12.86
N ALA A 620 4.14 27.01 -12.16
CA ALA A 620 2.97 27.88 -12.33
C ALA A 620 3.10 29.14 -11.47
N GLU A 621 2.70 30.30 -11.99
CA GLU A 621 2.34 31.43 -11.12
C GLU A 621 1.01 31.11 -10.42
N SER A 622 1.03 30.76 -9.13
CA SER A 622 -0.20 30.48 -8.36
C SER A 622 -0.38 31.46 -7.19
N PRO A 623 -1.39 32.34 -7.21
CA PRO A 623 -1.64 33.31 -6.14
C PRO A 623 -2.35 32.73 -4.89
N ARG A 624 -2.59 31.41 -4.82
CA ARG A 624 -3.44 30.78 -3.76
C ARG A 624 -2.68 29.91 -2.76
N LEU A 625 -1.37 29.74 -2.90
CA LEU A 625 -0.56 29.01 -1.93
C LEU A 625 0.26 30.02 -1.11
N PRO A 626 0.33 29.88 0.23
CA PRO A 626 1.14 30.77 1.05
C PRO A 626 2.61 30.70 0.60
N PRO A 627 3.35 31.82 0.67
CA PRO A 627 4.77 31.85 0.34
C PRO A 627 5.53 30.98 1.36
N GLY A 628 6.10 29.86 0.91
CA GLY A 628 6.77 28.91 1.81
C GLY A 628 7.11 27.54 1.21
N PRO A 629 6.54 27.15 0.07
CA PRO A 629 7.20 26.22 -0.84
C PRO A 629 7.30 26.89 -2.22
N GLU A 630 8.49 27.34 -2.60
CA GLU A 630 8.72 27.81 -3.97
C GLU A 630 8.47 26.64 -4.95
N GLY A 631 7.48 26.82 -5.83
CA GLY A 631 7.09 25.87 -6.87
C GLY A 631 5.67 25.30 -6.70
N ALA A 632 4.65 26.06 -7.13
CA ALA A 632 3.30 25.50 -7.30
C ALA A 632 3.35 24.42 -8.39
N ALA A 633 3.38 23.17 -7.98
CA ALA A 633 3.41 22.05 -8.90
C ALA A 633 2.19 22.01 -9.82
N HIS A 634 2.45 22.01 -11.14
CA HIS A 634 1.44 21.74 -12.15
C HIS A 634 1.07 20.27 -12.13
N PRO A 635 -0.19 19.88 -11.84
CA PRO A 635 -0.56 18.49 -12.00
C PRO A 635 -0.58 18.16 -13.49
N PHE A 636 0.25 17.24 -13.94
CA PHE A 636 0.35 16.85 -15.35
C PHE A 636 0.26 15.34 -15.52
N ARG A 637 0.17 14.87 -16.75
CA ARG A 637 0.28 13.44 -17.07
C ARG A 637 1.19 13.21 -18.27
N PRO A 638 2.12 12.25 -18.20
CA PRO A 638 2.84 11.77 -19.36
C PRO A 638 1.93 10.87 -20.21
N ILE A 639 2.07 10.98 -21.52
CA ILE A 639 1.39 10.16 -22.52
C ILE A 639 2.44 9.65 -23.49
N LEU A 640 2.59 8.33 -23.59
CA LEU A 640 3.44 7.70 -24.59
C LEU A 640 2.59 7.39 -25.82
N ARG A 641 2.83 8.09 -26.93
CA ARG A 641 2.21 7.85 -28.23
C ARG A 641 3.12 6.93 -29.06
N ILE A 642 2.54 5.92 -29.69
CA ILE A 642 3.24 4.99 -30.57
C ILE A 642 2.50 4.94 -31.91
N GLN A 643 3.24 5.08 -33.01
CA GLN A 643 2.75 5.02 -34.37
C GLN A 643 3.64 4.11 -35.22
N TYR A 644 3.11 2.96 -35.64
CA TYR A 644 3.83 2.07 -36.55
C TYR A 644 3.99 2.68 -37.95
N ILE A 645 5.14 2.41 -38.58
CA ILE A 645 5.52 2.87 -39.92
C ILE A 645 5.34 1.73 -40.93
N GLY A 646 4.83 2.04 -42.13
CA GLY A 646 4.79 1.11 -43.26
C GLY A 646 3.82 -0.08 -43.16
N LYS A 647 2.89 -0.06 -42.21
CA LYS A 647 2.08 -1.21 -41.79
C LYS A 647 1.03 -1.71 -42.81
N ARG A 648 0.84 -3.05 -42.86
CA ARG A 648 -0.30 -3.78 -43.47
C ARG A 648 -0.93 -4.75 -42.42
N LEU A 649 -2.22 -5.08 -42.53
CA LEU A 649 -3.04 -5.83 -41.55
C LEU A 649 -2.53 -7.25 -41.22
N GLY A 650 -2.52 -7.65 -39.93
CA GLY A 650 -2.22 -9.00 -39.42
C GLY A 650 -2.29 -9.12 -37.87
N ASP A 651 -2.16 -10.33 -37.30
CA ASP A 651 -2.55 -10.64 -35.91
C ASP A 651 -1.49 -10.46 -34.79
N ASP A 652 -0.26 -9.99 -35.07
CA ASP A 652 0.78 -9.81 -34.02
C ASP A 652 1.31 -8.37 -33.93
N GLU A 653 0.41 -7.44 -33.59
CA GLU A 653 0.69 -5.99 -33.55
C GLU A 653 0.99 -5.45 -32.13
N ILE A 654 1.29 -6.34 -31.19
CA ILE A 654 1.36 -6.03 -29.76
C ILE A 654 2.68 -5.30 -29.42
N ALA A 655 2.56 -4.06 -28.95
CA ALA A 655 3.67 -3.37 -28.29
C ALA A 655 3.77 -3.84 -26.83
N ARG A 656 4.97 -4.22 -26.40
CA ARG A 656 5.26 -4.62 -25.02
C ARG A 656 6.08 -3.55 -24.34
N ILE A 657 5.72 -3.21 -23.10
CA ILE A 657 6.36 -2.13 -22.34
C ILE A 657 6.63 -2.61 -20.91
N SER A 658 7.85 -2.37 -20.43
CA SER A 658 8.28 -2.61 -19.04
C SER A 658 9.10 -1.43 -18.52
N ASP A 659 9.41 -1.46 -17.23
CA ASP A 659 10.34 -0.57 -16.53
C ASP A 659 10.03 0.92 -16.78
N ILE A 660 8.74 1.26 -16.76
CA ILE A 660 8.30 2.65 -16.90
C ILE A 660 8.68 3.42 -15.64
N ALA A 661 9.47 4.48 -15.79
CA ALA A 661 9.82 5.40 -14.72
C ALA A 661 9.58 6.84 -15.17
N LEU A 662 8.94 7.62 -14.32
CA LEU A 662 8.93 9.08 -14.44
C LEU A 662 9.75 9.62 -13.29
N ILE A 663 10.96 10.06 -13.60
CA ILE A 663 11.94 10.50 -12.63
C ILE A 663 11.89 12.02 -12.58
N GLU A 664 11.65 12.59 -11.41
CA GLU A 664 11.88 14.02 -11.18
C GLU A 664 13.31 14.26 -10.68
N TRP A 665 13.89 15.40 -11.07
CA TRP A 665 15.25 15.82 -10.69
C TRP A 665 15.17 17.17 -9.96
N PRO A 666 15.12 17.17 -8.63
CA PRO A 666 15.01 18.39 -7.85
C PRO A 666 16.19 19.35 -8.04
N PRO A 667 16.02 20.65 -7.77
CA PRO A 667 17.09 21.65 -7.79
C PRO A 667 18.31 21.27 -6.92
N GLU A 668 19.48 21.85 -7.24
CA GLU A 668 20.77 21.52 -6.59
C GLU A 668 20.79 21.79 -5.08
N ASP A 669 20.13 22.85 -4.61
CA ASP A 669 20.04 23.21 -3.19
C ASP A 669 19.31 22.13 -2.37
N ILE A 670 18.24 21.55 -2.94
CA ILE A 670 17.55 20.39 -2.35
C ILE A 670 18.47 19.17 -2.32
N GLN A 671 19.28 18.96 -3.35
CA GLN A 671 20.22 17.84 -3.41
C GLN A 671 21.42 18.04 -2.48
N ASP A 672 21.82 19.28 -2.19
CA ASP A 672 22.95 19.55 -1.32
C ASP A 672 22.63 19.53 0.17
N ASP A 673 21.35 19.64 0.53
CA ASP A 673 20.88 19.41 1.89
C ASP A 673 21.11 17.96 2.31
N ARG A 674 22.06 17.76 3.23
CA ARG A 674 22.43 16.44 3.77
C ARG A 674 21.26 15.71 4.42
N GLY A 675 20.22 16.41 4.87
CA GLY A 675 18.98 15.80 5.37
C GLY A 675 18.10 15.23 4.25
N ILE A 676 18.13 15.82 3.05
CA ILE A 676 17.14 15.58 1.98
C ILE A 676 17.62 14.55 0.94
N ARG A 677 18.90 14.14 0.99
CA ARG A 677 19.54 13.25 0.00
C ARG A 677 19.05 11.81 -0.06
N TRP A 678 18.12 11.34 0.77
CA TRP A 678 17.90 9.89 0.88
C TRP A 678 16.68 9.35 0.12
N TRP A 679 15.89 10.20 -0.53
CA TRP A 679 14.71 9.76 -1.27
C TRP A 679 14.95 9.29 -2.71
N TRP A 680 16.20 9.17 -3.11
CA TRP A 680 16.52 8.96 -4.51
C TRP A 680 16.43 7.50 -4.90
N THR A 681 15.79 7.25 -6.03
CA THR A 681 15.67 5.92 -6.66
C THR A 681 16.54 5.84 -7.91
N HIS A 682 17.02 6.99 -8.40
CA HIS A 682 17.79 7.10 -9.62
C HIS A 682 18.93 8.10 -9.43
N ALA A 683 20.02 7.87 -10.16
CA ALA A 683 21.14 8.79 -10.26
C ALA A 683 21.53 9.00 -11.73
N ARG A 684 22.12 10.15 -12.04
CA ARG A 684 22.81 10.40 -13.32
C ARG A 684 24.02 11.33 -13.09
N PRO A 685 25.05 11.31 -13.95
CA PRO A 685 26.16 12.25 -13.83
C PRO A 685 25.68 13.72 -13.91
N LEU A 686 26.31 14.62 -13.15
CA LEU A 686 26.02 16.06 -13.22
C LEU A 686 26.32 16.63 -14.62
N PRO A 687 25.45 17.51 -15.17
CA PRO A 687 25.70 18.20 -16.44
C PRO A 687 27.02 18.97 -16.38
N GLY A 688 27.97 18.68 -17.29
CA GLY A 688 29.27 19.38 -17.37
C GLY A 688 30.45 18.66 -16.74
N ARG A 689 30.24 17.56 -16.00
CA ARG A 689 31.30 16.61 -15.63
C ARG A 689 31.13 15.34 -16.46
N ALA A 690 31.47 15.42 -17.74
CA ALA A 690 31.81 14.21 -18.48
C ALA A 690 33.00 13.58 -17.74
N LEU A 691 32.77 12.41 -17.14
CA LEU A 691 33.84 11.58 -16.61
C LEU A 691 34.83 11.33 -17.74
N ALA A 692 36.00 11.98 -17.67
CA ALA A 692 37.18 11.51 -18.34
C ALA A 692 37.49 10.12 -17.77
N ARG A 693 36.91 9.09 -18.38
CA ARG A 693 37.34 7.70 -18.22
C ARG A 693 37.96 7.31 -19.56
N ASN A 694 39.30 7.33 -19.55
CA ASN A 694 40.13 6.59 -20.49
C ASN A 694 39.89 5.09 -20.34
#